data_AF-A0A937ZNK2-F1
#
_entry.id   AF-A0A937ZNK2-F1
#
_cell.length_a   1.000
_cell.length_b   1.000
_cell.length_c   1.000
_cell.angle_alpha   90.00
_cell.angle_beta   90.00
_cell.angle_gamma   90.00
#
_symmetry.space_group_name_H-M   'P 1'
#
loop_
_entity.id
_entity.type
_entity.pdbx_description
1 polymer ?
#
loop_
_entity_poly.entity_id
_entity_poly.type
_entity_poly.pdbx_seq_one_letter_code
_entity_poly.pdbx_strand_id
1 'polypeptide(L)'
;MTCEEALEVMRREAGRGGDLVERGVFLPVPAKPGQGTTDGGVAGAEGGGPVGHTGVEFGHGHSLLLQVHVAMNTIDRQARPHSSGSPPPSCRNAALGRTRARSCPKPRVPRRCFQSFSLRYQILKSRTGGAGMFTIAVDIGGTFTDCVAIDDADGRTTVRKVLTTPDDLQRGVLDGIGQIAGELGRSTQALLADARRFVHATTLSSNAVFAGTGTRTAVLTTRGFADTLLIMRATGRVAGLSVFERHHYRNTQKPVPLVDERDIFEVAERIDHNGAVITPLDEGELRALARRVRDAGYGAVAVCFLFSHKNRAHELVAGAILRDELPGVFVSLSAEVAPVIGEYERSATALFNAYVGPVIESYLKRLEATLVDAGLRQKLLIVQANGGVATPAQTIPIMTVESGPAAGVVGAALLAEQLGRPNVIGTDVGGTTFKVAIIAGSAWAYSRETVLNQYQLRLPMIDIASIGAGGGSIAWIDNGRLKVGPRSAAASPGPACYGLGGNEPTVTDADVVLGYISPDRFLDGRMKLVPERAHEAIRVHIAESLFGGDVLAAAAGIRRVVDSQMADLIRKTTLERGHDTRNFTMMAYGGAGPTHACSYGPDAGCAEIVIPAVATVHSAYGAAVTDIRFSLRYSDPVVLPVPPAHLEGIYATMEAEGGALLADADVRDADRRYERWVEARYRRQVHTVRVAAPAHVDAATIDAIAESFHREYERLFGVGTGLANAGIELINYGVDAIGRVGRHPPERIAPAAGAPRSRTTRKAWCGIAGTLVDTPVYDGPTLGAGAEFAGPAVIEQPGTTVVLLTGQHARVDDFGHIHVTHAGSDRAEASHA
;
A
#
# COMPACT_ATOMS: atom_id res chain seq x y z
N MET A 1 -8.21 44.51 -35.97
CA MET A 1 -9.11 45.09 -34.97
C MET A 1 -8.25 45.75 -33.92
N THR A 2 -8.31 47.07 -33.78
CA THR A 2 -7.50 47.81 -32.81
C THR A 2 -8.16 47.77 -31.43
N CYS A 3 -7.38 48.00 -30.36
CA CYS A 3 -7.87 47.85 -28.97
C CYS A 3 -9.08 48.75 -28.63
N GLU A 4 -9.27 49.86 -29.33
CA GLU A 4 -10.46 50.72 -29.15
C GLU A 4 -11.73 50.07 -29.71
N GLU A 5 -11.63 49.37 -30.84
CA GLU A 5 -12.78 48.66 -31.45
C GLU A 5 -13.25 47.48 -30.58
N ALA A 6 -12.31 46.84 -29.86
CA ALA A 6 -12.63 45.76 -28.92
C ALA A 6 -13.34 46.27 -27.64
N LEU A 7 -13.00 47.48 -27.18
CA LEU A 7 -13.61 48.10 -26.00
C LEU A 7 -15.04 48.58 -26.26
N GLU A 8 -15.33 49.00 -27.49
CA GLU A 8 -16.67 49.47 -27.86
C GLU A 8 -17.68 48.31 -28.05
N VAL A 9 -17.19 47.14 -28.49
CA VAL A 9 -17.99 45.89 -28.53
C VAL A 9 -18.29 45.38 -27.11
N MET A 10 -17.31 45.40 -26.21
CA MET A 10 -17.53 44.97 -24.81
C MET A 10 -18.46 45.89 -24.02
N ARG A 11 -18.49 47.19 -24.31
CA ARG A 11 -19.44 48.14 -23.71
C ARG A 11 -20.88 47.96 -24.21
N ARG A 12 -21.06 47.45 -25.43
CA ARG A 12 -22.39 47.12 -25.99
C ARG A 12 -22.99 45.85 -25.39
N GLU A 13 -22.15 44.90 -24.98
CA GLU A 13 -22.59 43.60 -24.44
C GLU A 13 -22.89 43.64 -22.92
N ALA A 14 -22.29 44.57 -22.17
CA ALA A 14 -22.46 44.67 -20.72
C ALA A 14 -23.77 45.38 -20.25
N GLY A 15 -24.64 45.80 -21.17
CA GLY A 15 -25.84 46.61 -20.90
C GLY A 15 -27.14 45.86 -20.63
N ARG A 16 -27.13 44.53 -20.48
CA ARG A 16 -28.34 43.74 -20.21
C ARG A 16 -28.07 42.69 -19.14
N GLY A 17 -28.27 43.07 -17.88
CA GLY A 17 -28.26 42.14 -16.76
C GLY A 17 -29.53 41.28 -16.70
N GLY A 18 -29.40 40.07 -16.15
CA GLY A 18 -30.50 39.25 -15.65
C GLY A 18 -30.20 37.75 -15.68
N ASP A 19 -29.85 37.20 -14.51
CA ASP A 19 -29.95 35.80 -14.05
C ASP A 19 -29.70 34.63 -15.02
N LEU A 20 -28.73 33.78 -14.69
CA LEU A 20 -28.94 32.32 -14.50
C LEU A 20 -27.64 31.64 -14.04
N VAL A 21 -27.64 31.26 -12.76
CA VAL A 21 -26.86 30.15 -12.21
C VAL A 21 -27.58 28.86 -12.62
N GLU A 22 -26.93 28.00 -13.41
CA GLU A 22 -26.95 26.53 -13.30
C GLU A 22 -26.39 25.84 -14.57
N ARG A 23 -25.51 24.86 -14.35
CA ARG A 23 -25.10 23.75 -15.25
C ARG A 23 -24.21 24.09 -16.46
N GLY A 24 -22.89 23.98 -16.24
CA GLY A 24 -21.89 23.92 -17.31
C GLY A 24 -21.71 22.50 -17.85
N VAL A 25 -22.40 22.18 -18.96
CA VAL A 25 -22.06 21.11 -19.90
C VAL A 25 -21.50 21.81 -21.15
N PHE A 26 -20.21 21.59 -21.48
CA PHE A 26 -19.63 22.11 -22.72
C PHE A 26 -19.54 21.02 -23.78
N LEU A 27 -20.33 21.18 -24.84
CA LEU A 27 -20.23 20.45 -26.10
C LEU A 27 -19.24 21.17 -27.04
N PRO A 28 -18.31 20.47 -27.72
CA PRO A 28 -17.50 21.07 -28.77
C PRO A 28 -18.19 21.01 -30.14
N VAL A 29 -18.18 22.13 -30.87
CA VAL A 29 -18.61 22.25 -32.28
C VAL A 29 -17.46 21.76 -33.19
N PRO A 30 -17.73 20.99 -34.26
CA PRO A 30 -16.68 20.40 -35.10
C PRO A 30 -16.30 21.31 -36.29
N ALA A 31 -15.01 21.32 -36.65
CA ALA A 31 -14.51 21.89 -37.89
C ALA A 31 -14.25 20.79 -38.94
N LYS A 32 -14.71 21.02 -40.18
CA LYS A 32 -14.53 20.15 -41.36
C LYS A 32 -13.18 20.38 -42.07
N PRO A 33 -12.71 19.43 -42.92
CA PRO A 33 -11.36 19.38 -43.47
C PRO A 33 -11.25 19.98 -44.88
N GLY A 34 -10.04 20.40 -45.27
CA GLY A 34 -9.67 20.80 -46.63
C GLY A 34 -8.31 20.18 -47.05
N GLN A 35 -8.28 19.65 -48.27
CA GLN A 35 -7.17 18.96 -48.97
C GLN A 35 -6.20 19.93 -49.67
N GLY A 36 -5.01 19.41 -50.05
CA GLY A 36 -4.16 19.92 -51.15
C GLY A 36 -2.71 20.19 -50.72
N THR A 37 -1.76 19.26 -50.86
CA THR A 37 -0.89 18.93 -52.03
C THR A 37 0.29 19.86 -52.31
N THR A 38 1.46 19.21 -52.44
CA THR A 38 2.62 19.41 -53.35
C THR A 38 3.71 20.45 -53.08
N ASP A 39 4.92 19.88 -52.96
CA ASP A 39 6.18 20.20 -53.66
C ASP A 39 7.14 21.32 -53.23
N GLY A 40 8.43 20.94 -53.29
CA GLY A 40 9.64 21.78 -53.33
C GLY A 40 10.29 21.93 -51.96
N GLY A 41 11.50 21.48 -51.67
CA GLY A 41 12.66 21.23 -52.52
C GLY A 41 13.86 22.02 -51.98
N VAL A 42 15.02 21.35 -51.95
CA VAL A 42 16.39 21.93 -51.99
C VAL A 42 17.09 22.29 -50.66
N ALA A 43 17.95 21.35 -50.25
CA ALA A 43 19.42 21.42 -50.12
C ALA A 43 20.16 22.40 -49.17
N GLY A 44 21.27 21.88 -48.63
CA GLY A 44 22.46 22.60 -48.16
C GLY A 44 22.87 22.21 -46.72
N ALA A 45 23.66 21.16 -46.50
CA ALA A 45 25.15 21.17 -46.43
C ALA A 45 25.68 22.01 -45.24
N GLU A 46 26.07 21.38 -44.14
CA GLU A 46 27.46 20.95 -43.80
C GLU A 46 28.26 22.01 -43.01
N GLY A 47 28.91 21.56 -41.93
CA GLY A 47 30.23 22.09 -41.55
C GLY A 47 30.44 22.59 -40.12
N GLY A 48 31.03 21.74 -39.27
CA GLY A 48 32.33 22.07 -38.66
C GLY A 48 32.40 22.73 -37.27
N GLY A 49 32.59 21.89 -36.23
CA GLY A 49 33.82 21.84 -35.42
C GLY A 49 34.18 22.96 -34.41
N PRO A 50 34.98 22.64 -33.37
CA PRO A 50 34.93 23.30 -32.07
C PRO A 50 36.13 24.21 -31.75
N VAL A 51 35.99 25.07 -30.74
CA VAL A 51 37.08 25.88 -30.16
C VAL A 51 37.14 25.61 -28.66
N GLY A 52 38.33 25.20 -28.17
CA GLY A 52 38.70 25.21 -26.76
C GLY A 52 39.55 26.42 -26.40
N HIS A 53 39.60 26.79 -25.12
CA HIS A 53 40.84 26.95 -24.32
C HIS A 53 40.59 27.60 -22.94
N THR A 54 41.43 27.17 -21.98
CA THR A 54 41.96 27.91 -20.79
C THR A 54 40.97 28.32 -19.69
N GLY A 55 41.15 28.11 -18.38
CA GLY A 55 42.33 27.78 -17.56
C GLY A 55 42.80 29.01 -16.77
N VAL A 56 42.37 29.16 -15.50
CA VAL A 56 42.98 30.04 -14.47
C VAL A 56 42.74 29.46 -13.07
N GLU A 57 43.83 29.26 -12.31
CA GLU A 57 43.89 28.99 -10.86
C GLU A 57 44.00 30.28 -10.05
N PHE A 58 43.41 30.31 -8.85
CA PHE A 58 43.82 31.01 -7.61
C PHE A 58 42.93 30.41 -6.50
N GLY A 59 43.30 30.17 -5.24
CA GLY A 59 44.44 30.46 -4.39
C GLY A 59 43.96 30.14 -2.95
N HIS A 60 44.84 29.58 -2.12
CA HIS A 60 44.55 29.09 -0.76
C HIS A 60 44.10 30.17 0.24
N GLY A 61 43.29 29.76 1.23
CA GLY A 61 43.03 30.50 2.46
C GLY A 61 42.68 29.58 3.63
N HIS A 62 43.64 29.39 4.55
CA HIS A 62 43.48 28.78 5.88
C HIS A 62 42.83 29.76 6.87
N SER A 63 42.00 29.27 7.81
CA SER A 63 41.86 29.76 9.21
C SER A 63 40.72 28.99 9.93
N LEU A 64 41.06 28.02 10.80
CA LEU A 64 40.98 28.06 12.28
C LEU A 64 39.57 27.89 12.92
N LEU A 65 39.36 26.67 13.41
CA LEU A 65 38.84 26.26 14.73
C LEU A 65 38.16 27.32 15.62
N LEU A 66 36.92 27.03 16.02
CA LEU A 66 36.41 27.36 17.35
C LEU A 66 35.54 26.20 17.87
N GLN A 67 36.03 25.50 18.90
CA GLN A 67 35.25 24.59 19.74
C GLN A 67 34.48 25.40 20.77
N VAL A 68 33.18 25.16 20.92
CA VAL A 68 32.40 25.64 22.06
C VAL A 68 31.79 24.45 22.77
N HIS A 69 32.28 24.18 23.98
CA HIS A 69 31.65 23.35 25.01
C HIS A 69 30.54 24.15 25.69
N VAL A 70 29.37 23.56 25.90
CA VAL A 70 28.37 24.07 26.85
C VAL A 70 28.11 23.00 27.90
N ALA A 71 28.50 23.33 29.14
CA ALA A 71 28.18 22.59 30.35
C ALA A 71 26.75 22.93 30.81
N MET A 72 25.96 21.91 31.13
CA MET A 72 24.68 22.08 31.82
C MET A 72 24.92 22.09 33.33
N ASN A 73 24.43 23.14 33.99
CA ASN A 73 24.36 23.24 35.45
C ASN A 73 22.92 23.07 35.91
N THR A 74 22.75 22.16 36.85
CA THR A 74 21.59 21.92 37.73
C THR A 74 21.22 23.13 38.57
N ILE A 75 19.93 23.43 38.74
CA ILE A 75 19.41 24.13 39.92
C ILE A 75 18.10 23.49 40.38
N ASP A 76 18.15 22.97 41.61
CA ASP A 76 17.06 22.60 42.49
C ASP A 76 16.65 23.83 43.34
N ARG A 77 15.35 24.02 43.62
CA ARG A 77 14.88 24.73 44.82
C ARG A 77 13.36 24.61 45.06
N GLN A 78 13.05 24.15 46.26
CA GLN A 78 11.75 24.06 46.94
C GLN A 78 11.16 25.43 47.35
N ALA A 79 9.82 25.54 47.44
CA ALA A 79 9.04 25.93 48.65
C ALA A 79 7.55 26.28 48.35
N ARG A 80 6.62 25.86 49.24
CA ARG A 80 5.17 26.23 49.35
C ARG A 80 4.97 27.46 50.30
N PRO A 81 3.76 27.84 50.83
CA PRO A 81 2.32 27.56 50.54
C PRO A 81 1.36 28.81 50.59
N HIS A 82 0.06 28.64 50.26
CA HIS A 82 -1.18 29.10 50.98
C HIS A 82 -2.45 29.03 50.08
N SER A 83 -3.49 28.24 50.46
CA SER A 83 -4.90 28.61 50.84
C SER A 83 -5.77 29.28 49.75
N SER A 84 -7.08 29.10 49.55
CA SER A 84 -8.24 28.48 50.23
C SER A 84 -9.46 28.59 49.27
N GLY A 85 -10.49 27.75 49.37
CA GLY A 85 -11.80 28.03 48.74
C GLY A 85 -12.78 26.85 48.61
N SER A 86 -13.75 26.77 49.52
CA SER A 86 -14.85 25.80 49.59
C SER A 86 -16.02 26.10 48.61
N PRO A 87 -16.89 25.12 48.25
CA PRO A 87 -18.11 25.34 47.48
C PRO A 87 -19.40 25.41 48.36
N PRO A 88 -20.53 25.95 47.85
CA PRO A 88 -21.80 26.03 48.58
C PRO A 88 -22.81 24.89 48.26
N PRO A 89 -23.92 24.76 49.03
CA PRO A 89 -24.83 23.59 49.02
C PRO A 89 -26.31 23.89 48.63
N SER A 90 -27.16 22.85 48.82
CA SER A 90 -28.64 22.83 48.98
C SER A 90 -29.43 22.32 47.75
N CYS A 91 -30.58 21.62 47.82
CA CYS A 91 -31.36 20.99 48.90
C CYS A 91 -32.59 20.25 48.28
N ARG A 92 -33.19 19.34 49.09
CA ARG A 92 -34.63 18.93 49.18
C ARG A 92 -35.19 17.69 48.41
N ASN A 93 -35.46 16.66 49.24
CA ASN A 93 -36.76 16.01 49.57
C ASN A 93 -37.57 15.28 48.48
N ALA A 94 -37.73 13.94 48.60
CA ALA A 94 -38.85 13.20 49.24
C ALA A 94 -39.94 12.81 48.18
N ALA A 95 -40.65 11.67 48.18
CA ALA A 95 -41.00 10.71 49.22
C ALA A 95 -41.41 9.34 48.62
N LEU A 96 -41.57 8.38 49.54
CA LEU A 96 -42.06 7.01 49.49
C LEU A 96 -43.40 6.72 48.77
N GLY A 97 -43.57 5.47 48.32
CA GLY A 97 -44.88 4.84 48.11
C GLY A 97 -44.83 3.39 47.63
N ARG A 98 -45.06 2.42 48.53
CA ARG A 98 -45.25 0.97 48.27
C ARG A 98 -46.65 0.66 47.75
N THR A 99 -46.86 -0.42 46.96
CA THR A 99 -47.74 -1.58 47.33
C THR A 99 -47.94 -2.65 46.22
N ARG A 100 -47.74 -3.91 46.65
CA ARG A 100 -48.49 -5.18 46.46
C ARG A 100 -48.68 -5.91 45.10
N ALA A 101 -48.30 -7.19 45.19
CA ALA A 101 -48.48 -8.40 44.37
C ALA A 101 -49.90 -8.74 43.86
N ARG A 102 -49.93 -9.56 42.78
CA ARG A 102 -50.92 -10.64 42.52
C ARG A 102 -50.38 -11.68 41.50
N SER A 103 -50.97 -12.88 41.56
CA SER A 103 -50.52 -14.22 41.13
C SER A 103 -51.03 -14.72 39.76
N CYS A 104 -50.31 -15.73 39.20
CA CYS A 104 -50.55 -16.76 38.13
C CYS A 104 -51.99 -17.03 37.61
N PRO A 105 -52.22 -17.62 36.39
CA PRO A 105 -51.68 -18.95 35.97
C PRO A 105 -51.35 -19.18 34.46
N LYS A 106 -50.74 -20.35 34.17
CA LYS A 106 -50.32 -20.93 32.87
C LYS A 106 -51.48 -21.30 31.90
N PRO A 107 -51.16 -21.57 30.63
CA PRO A 107 -51.54 -22.88 30.03
C PRO A 107 -50.40 -23.60 29.27
N ARG A 108 -50.64 -24.90 28.99
CA ARG A 108 -49.71 -25.92 28.45
C ARG A 108 -49.98 -26.20 26.94
N VAL A 109 -48.90 -26.28 26.12
CA VAL A 109 -48.53 -27.32 25.10
C VAL A 109 -49.37 -27.33 23.77
N PRO A 110 -48.79 -27.48 22.54
CA PRO A 110 -47.97 -28.64 22.14
C PRO A 110 -46.69 -28.44 21.33
N ARG A 111 -45.82 -29.44 21.54
CA ARG A 111 -44.56 -29.74 20.85
C ARG A 111 -44.81 -29.98 19.35
N ARG A 112 -44.03 -29.32 18.49
CA ARG A 112 -43.65 -29.84 17.17
C ARG A 112 -42.14 -29.97 17.09
N CYS A 113 -41.75 -31.19 16.71
CA CYS A 113 -40.39 -31.64 16.49
C CYS A 113 -39.82 -30.90 15.27
N PHE A 114 -38.82 -30.04 15.48
CA PHE A 114 -37.86 -29.67 14.43
C PHE A 114 -36.53 -30.26 14.87
N GLN A 115 -36.16 -31.38 14.24
CA GLN A 115 -34.80 -31.90 14.30
C GLN A 115 -33.91 -30.91 13.55
N SER A 116 -33.25 -30.02 14.31
CA SER A 116 -32.07 -29.31 13.82
C SER A 116 -30.92 -30.31 13.77
N PHE A 117 -30.58 -30.75 12.56
CA PHE A 117 -29.30 -31.38 12.29
C PHE A 117 -28.20 -30.34 12.53
N SER A 118 -27.74 -30.23 13.78
CA SER A 118 -26.46 -29.62 14.13
C SER A 118 -25.39 -30.67 13.84
N LEU A 119 -24.70 -30.51 12.71
CA LEU A 119 -23.57 -31.37 12.38
C LEU A 119 -22.45 -31.07 13.39
N ARG A 120 -22.26 -31.99 14.32
CA ARG A 120 -21.17 -32.00 15.30
C ARG A 120 -19.84 -32.09 14.56
N TYR A 121 -19.10 -30.99 14.50
CA TYR A 121 -17.65 -31.04 14.35
C TYR A 121 -17.04 -31.58 15.66
N GLN A 122 -16.10 -32.50 15.52
CA GLN A 122 -15.53 -33.25 16.63
C GLN A 122 -14.86 -32.32 17.65
N ILE A 123 -15.36 -32.39 18.87
CA ILE A 123 -14.76 -31.85 20.08
C ILE A 123 -13.47 -32.63 20.34
N LEU A 124 -12.33 -32.05 20.01
CA LEU A 124 -11.10 -32.29 20.75
C LEU A 124 -11.21 -31.50 22.06
N LYS A 125 -11.06 -32.21 23.17
CA LYS A 125 -11.24 -31.74 24.55
C LYS A 125 -10.71 -30.32 24.75
N SER A 126 -11.55 -29.48 25.33
CA SER A 126 -11.14 -28.22 25.95
C SER A 126 -10.03 -28.50 26.97
N ARG A 127 -8.80 -28.12 26.64
CA ARG A 127 -7.84 -27.74 27.67
C ARG A 127 -8.32 -26.41 28.23
N THR A 128 -9.12 -26.51 29.28
CA THR A 128 -9.29 -25.42 30.24
C THR A 128 -7.93 -25.20 30.92
N GLY A 129 -7.44 -23.95 30.90
CA GLY A 129 -6.39 -23.51 31.81
C GLY A 129 -4.97 -23.32 31.25
N GLY A 130 -4.82 -22.72 30.07
CA GLY A 130 -3.61 -21.98 29.71
C GLY A 130 -4.03 -20.66 29.07
N ALA A 131 -3.56 -19.52 29.58
CA ALA A 131 -3.76 -18.23 28.92
C ALA A 131 -2.90 -18.21 27.64
N GLY A 132 -3.43 -18.78 26.55
CA GLY A 132 -2.78 -18.70 25.23
C GLY A 132 -2.63 -17.25 24.83
N MET A 133 -1.41 -16.85 24.47
CA MET A 133 -1.13 -15.51 23.96
C MET A 133 -1.44 -15.46 22.46
N PHE A 134 -1.98 -14.36 21.98
CA PHE A 134 -2.36 -14.22 20.58
C PHE A 134 -1.56 -13.14 19.86
N THR A 135 -1.19 -13.38 18.62
CA THR A 135 -0.82 -12.33 17.67
C THR A 135 -2.06 -11.97 16.84
N ILE A 136 -2.54 -10.74 16.98
CA ILE A 136 -3.74 -10.24 16.28
C ILE A 136 -3.31 -9.25 15.20
N ALA A 137 -3.87 -9.36 14.01
CA ALA A 137 -3.66 -8.41 12.93
C ALA A 137 -4.96 -8.05 12.21
N VAL A 138 -5.08 -6.78 11.82
CA VAL A 138 -6.25 -6.25 11.12
C VAL A 138 -5.82 -5.38 9.95
N ASP A 139 -6.29 -5.69 8.75
CA ASP A 139 -6.09 -4.88 7.54
C ASP A 139 -7.43 -4.31 7.07
N ILE A 140 -7.55 -2.98 7.04
CA ILE A 140 -8.73 -2.30 6.50
C ILE A 140 -8.49 -2.01 5.02
N GLY A 141 -9.19 -2.76 4.17
CA GLY A 141 -9.29 -2.50 2.74
C GLY A 141 -10.52 -1.64 2.37
N GLY A 142 -10.63 -1.32 1.08
CA GLY A 142 -11.72 -0.50 0.56
C GLY A 142 -13.11 -1.17 0.60
N THR A 143 -13.17 -2.50 0.51
CA THR A 143 -14.44 -3.26 0.52
C THR A 143 -14.64 -4.03 1.83
N PHE A 144 -13.57 -4.65 2.33
CA PHE A 144 -13.61 -5.52 3.50
C PHE A 144 -12.49 -5.17 4.48
N THR A 145 -12.75 -5.43 5.75
CA THR A 145 -11.77 -5.45 6.83
C THR A 145 -11.44 -6.91 7.16
N ASP A 146 -10.16 -7.23 7.07
CA ASP A 146 -9.60 -8.56 7.23
C ASP A 146 -8.96 -8.68 8.62
N CYS A 147 -9.40 -9.64 9.42
CA CYS A 147 -8.92 -9.86 10.77
C CYS A 147 -8.33 -11.26 10.91
N VAL A 148 -7.19 -11.35 11.59
CA VAL A 148 -6.47 -12.59 11.86
C VAL A 148 -6.09 -12.63 13.34
N ALA A 149 -6.23 -13.79 13.98
CA ALA A 149 -5.64 -14.09 15.26
C ALA A 149 -4.89 -15.43 15.17
N ILE A 150 -3.62 -15.41 15.56
CA ILE A 150 -2.73 -16.58 15.60
C ILE A 150 -2.49 -16.92 17.06
N ASP A 151 -2.76 -18.16 17.46
CA ASP A 151 -2.39 -18.67 18.78
C ASP A 151 -0.89 -18.97 18.80
N ASP A 152 -0.15 -18.29 19.68
CA ASP A 152 1.31 -18.47 19.81
C ASP A 152 1.66 -19.88 20.36
N ALA A 153 0.71 -20.64 20.94
CA ALA A 153 1.03 -21.96 21.49
C ALA A 153 1.19 -23.04 20.40
N ASP A 154 0.35 -23.02 19.37
CA ASP A 154 0.27 -24.08 18.35
C ASP A 154 0.20 -23.57 16.90
N GLY A 155 0.23 -22.24 16.70
CA GLY A 155 0.17 -21.63 15.37
C GLY A 155 -1.23 -21.63 14.75
N ARG A 156 -2.26 -22.06 15.49
CA ARG A 156 -3.63 -22.11 14.99
C ARG A 156 -4.10 -20.71 14.61
N THR A 157 -4.58 -20.60 13.38
CA THR A 157 -4.96 -19.31 12.79
C THR A 157 -6.47 -19.21 12.64
N THR A 158 -7.04 -18.16 13.23
CA THR A 158 -8.47 -17.84 13.16
C THR A 158 -8.67 -16.58 12.34
N VAL A 159 -9.53 -16.62 11.32
CA VAL A 159 -9.68 -15.54 10.35
C VAL A 159 -11.12 -15.06 10.26
N ARG A 160 -11.32 -13.75 10.06
CA ARG A 160 -12.63 -13.15 9.79
C ARG A 160 -12.51 -12.06 8.73
N LYS A 161 -13.56 -11.94 7.93
CA LYS A 161 -13.72 -10.90 6.91
C LYS A 161 -15.06 -10.24 7.13
N VAL A 162 -15.06 -8.93 7.35
CA VAL A 162 -16.27 -8.13 7.59
C VAL A 162 -16.33 -6.98 6.59
N LEU A 163 -17.52 -6.48 6.30
CA LEU A 163 -17.64 -5.28 5.46
C LEU A 163 -16.96 -4.11 6.14
N THR A 164 -16.18 -3.33 5.37
CA THR A 164 -15.64 -2.07 5.88
C THR A 164 -16.78 -1.13 6.22
N THR A 165 -16.67 -0.40 7.33
CA THR A 165 -17.63 0.60 7.80
C THR A 165 -17.06 2.01 7.60
N PRO A 166 -17.23 2.64 6.42
CA PRO A 166 -16.52 3.89 6.09
C PRO A 166 -16.81 5.04 7.07
N ASP A 167 -18.02 5.07 7.63
CA ASP A 167 -18.45 6.09 8.59
C ASP A 167 -17.84 5.90 9.99
N ASP A 168 -17.39 4.70 10.32
CA ASP A 168 -16.80 4.35 11.62
C ASP A 168 -15.87 3.14 11.47
N LEU A 169 -14.61 3.41 11.13
CA LEU A 169 -13.60 2.37 10.91
C LEU A 169 -13.28 1.59 12.20
N GLN A 170 -13.36 2.23 13.37
CA GLN A 170 -13.06 1.58 14.65
C GLN A 170 -14.09 0.50 14.98
N ARG A 171 -15.36 0.75 14.68
CA ARG A 171 -16.43 -0.25 14.83
C ARG A 171 -16.16 -1.50 13.98
N GLY A 172 -15.79 -1.32 12.70
CA GLY A 172 -15.46 -2.44 11.82
C GLY A 172 -14.34 -3.33 12.36
N VAL A 173 -13.29 -2.72 12.94
CA VAL A 173 -12.20 -3.43 13.61
C VAL A 173 -12.71 -4.24 14.81
N LEU A 174 -13.46 -3.61 15.72
CA LEU A 174 -13.99 -4.28 16.92
C LEU A 174 -14.99 -5.40 16.59
N ASP A 175 -15.84 -5.20 15.58
CA ASP A 175 -16.79 -6.22 15.11
C ASP A 175 -16.05 -7.45 14.58
N GLY A 176 -14.99 -7.23 13.78
CA GLY A 176 -14.14 -8.31 13.28
C GLY A 176 -13.47 -9.09 14.40
N ILE A 177 -12.88 -8.40 15.38
CA ILE A 177 -12.25 -9.01 16.57
C ILE A 177 -13.28 -9.75 17.42
N GLY A 178 -14.47 -9.18 17.62
CA GLY A 178 -15.55 -9.81 18.37
C GLY A 178 -16.02 -11.13 17.75
N GLN A 179 -16.02 -11.21 16.42
CA GLN A 179 -16.35 -12.46 15.71
C GLN A 179 -15.26 -13.53 15.85
N ILE A 180 -13.98 -13.14 15.91
CA ILE A 180 -12.87 -14.06 16.22
C ILE A 180 -13.00 -14.53 17.67
N ALA A 181 -13.20 -13.61 18.61
CA ALA A 181 -13.34 -13.93 20.02
C ALA A 181 -14.50 -14.91 20.27
N GLY A 182 -15.65 -14.69 19.62
CA GLY A 182 -16.80 -15.59 19.71
C GLY A 182 -16.51 -17.01 19.21
N GLU A 183 -15.74 -17.17 18.13
CA GLU A 183 -15.31 -18.48 17.64
C GLU A 183 -14.34 -19.18 18.59
N LEU A 184 -13.47 -18.41 19.24
CA LEU A 184 -12.56 -18.90 20.27
C LEU A 184 -13.24 -19.14 21.63
N GLY A 185 -14.55 -18.88 21.74
CA GLY A 185 -15.30 -19.01 23.00
C GLY A 185 -14.86 -18.00 24.08
N ARG A 186 -14.36 -16.84 23.67
CA ARG A 186 -13.82 -15.77 24.51
C ARG A 186 -14.63 -14.49 24.35
N SER A 187 -14.53 -13.57 25.31
CA SER A 187 -14.97 -12.18 25.11
C SER A 187 -13.91 -11.41 24.31
N THR A 188 -14.31 -10.37 23.57
CA THR A 188 -13.38 -9.46 22.89
C THR A 188 -12.32 -8.91 23.85
N GLN A 189 -12.75 -8.53 25.06
CA GLN A 189 -11.85 -8.01 26.09
C GLN A 189 -10.81 -9.03 26.55
N ALA A 190 -11.19 -10.30 26.71
CA ALA A 190 -10.25 -11.35 27.09
C ALA A 190 -9.25 -11.65 25.97
N LEU A 191 -9.70 -11.68 24.70
CA LEU A 191 -8.81 -11.89 23.56
C LEU A 191 -7.80 -10.73 23.41
N LEU A 192 -8.24 -9.49 23.57
CA LEU A 192 -7.35 -8.31 23.51
C LEU A 192 -6.39 -8.24 24.70
N ALA A 193 -6.81 -8.65 25.89
CA ALA A 193 -5.95 -8.71 27.07
C ALA A 193 -4.84 -9.75 26.93
N ASP A 194 -5.13 -10.88 26.27
CA ASP A 194 -4.19 -11.96 25.98
C ASP A 194 -3.39 -11.73 24.68
N ALA A 195 -3.59 -10.60 23.99
CA ALA A 195 -2.81 -10.27 22.81
C ALA A 195 -1.36 -9.99 23.19
N ARG A 196 -0.42 -10.72 22.60
CA ARG A 196 1.01 -10.41 22.64
C ARG A 196 1.35 -9.22 21.75
N ARG A 197 0.68 -9.14 20.61
CA ARG A 197 0.87 -8.09 19.61
C ARG A 197 -0.45 -7.81 18.92
N PHE A 198 -0.66 -6.54 18.59
CA PHE A 198 -1.76 -6.09 17.76
C PHE A 198 -1.21 -5.26 16.61
N VAL A 199 -1.37 -5.75 15.39
CA VAL A 199 -0.85 -5.11 14.17
C VAL A 199 -2.01 -4.59 13.34
N HIS A 200 -1.86 -3.41 12.76
CA HIS A 200 -2.89 -2.75 12.00
C HIS A 200 -2.34 -2.20 10.67
N ALA A 201 -3.02 -2.53 9.58
CA ALA A 201 -2.82 -1.94 8.25
C ALA A 201 -4.10 -1.22 7.80
N THR A 202 -3.93 -0.20 6.97
CA THR A 202 -5.06 0.61 6.50
C THR A 202 -4.80 1.22 5.14
N THR A 203 -5.85 1.31 4.32
CA THR A 203 -5.83 2.04 3.05
C THR A 203 -6.17 3.54 3.19
N LEU A 204 -6.30 4.07 4.42
CA LEU A 204 -6.76 5.45 4.64
C LEU A 204 -5.87 6.49 3.95
N SER A 205 -4.55 6.32 4.00
CA SER A 205 -3.60 7.20 3.29
C SER A 205 -3.74 7.13 1.78
N SER A 206 -3.80 5.91 1.22
CA SER A 206 -4.03 5.70 -0.21
C SER A 206 -5.32 6.39 -0.65
N ASN A 207 -6.41 6.21 0.10
CA ASN A 207 -7.70 6.83 -0.22
C ASN A 207 -7.64 8.36 -0.16
N ALA A 208 -6.99 8.94 0.86
CA ALA A 208 -6.84 10.39 0.98
C ALA A 208 -6.04 10.99 -0.18
N VAL A 209 -4.98 10.31 -0.60
CA VAL A 209 -4.15 10.72 -1.75
C VAL A 209 -4.90 10.61 -3.07
N PHE A 210 -5.53 9.46 -3.35
CA PHE A 210 -6.19 9.22 -4.63
C PHE A 210 -7.50 10.01 -4.79
N ALA A 211 -8.24 10.23 -3.70
CA ALA A 211 -9.47 11.00 -3.72
C ALA A 211 -9.23 12.52 -3.60
N GLY A 212 -8.01 12.95 -3.27
CA GLY A 212 -7.71 14.37 -3.02
C GLY A 212 -8.43 14.94 -1.80
N THR A 213 -8.58 14.13 -0.75
CA THR A 213 -9.33 14.47 0.49
C THR A 213 -8.43 14.71 1.69
N GLY A 214 -7.13 14.93 1.48
CA GLY A 214 -6.21 15.29 2.55
C GLY A 214 -6.38 16.73 3.02
N THR A 215 -5.49 17.15 3.92
CA THR A 215 -5.58 18.41 4.65
C THR A 215 -4.96 19.55 3.85
N ARG A 216 -5.63 20.72 3.85
CA ARG A 216 -5.07 21.93 3.25
C ARG A 216 -3.72 22.27 3.90
N THR A 217 -2.68 22.31 3.08
CA THR A 217 -1.28 22.33 3.52
C THR A 217 -0.57 23.58 3.01
N ALA A 218 0.15 24.27 3.89
CA ALA A 218 1.10 25.30 3.50
C ALA A 218 2.49 24.67 3.27
N VAL A 219 3.24 25.15 2.28
CA VAL A 219 4.62 24.71 2.04
C VAL A 219 5.58 25.86 2.28
N LEU A 220 6.62 25.62 3.07
CA LEU A 220 7.71 26.56 3.33
C LEU A 220 8.94 26.08 2.57
N THR A 221 9.50 26.94 1.73
CA THR A 221 10.69 26.64 0.93
C THR A 221 11.76 27.70 1.11
N THR A 222 12.99 27.37 0.69
CA THR A 222 14.07 28.33 0.57
C THR A 222 13.68 29.44 -0.41
N ARG A 223 13.96 30.70 -0.09
CA ARG A 223 13.69 31.83 -1.00
C ARG A 223 14.36 31.66 -2.37
N GLY A 224 13.58 31.92 -3.42
CA GLY A 224 13.90 31.68 -4.84
C GLY A 224 13.55 30.27 -5.35
N PHE A 225 12.87 29.44 -4.55
CA PHE A 225 12.57 28.03 -4.88
C PHE A 225 11.09 27.65 -4.73
N ALA A 226 10.18 28.62 -4.59
CA ALA A 226 8.73 28.38 -4.52
C ALA A 226 8.19 27.47 -5.65
N ASP A 227 8.67 27.65 -6.88
CA ASP A 227 8.14 26.94 -8.05
C ASP A 227 8.58 25.48 -8.18
N THR A 228 9.45 24.98 -7.30
CA THR A 228 10.01 23.61 -7.39
C THR A 228 8.93 22.54 -7.53
N LEU A 229 7.90 22.61 -6.69
CA LEU A 229 6.78 21.66 -6.70
C LEU A 229 5.85 21.84 -7.90
N LEU A 230 5.72 23.06 -8.42
CA LEU A 230 4.91 23.36 -9.59
C LEU A 230 5.61 22.92 -10.89
N ILE A 231 6.92 23.09 -10.98
CA ILE A 231 7.74 22.71 -12.14
C ILE A 231 7.79 21.18 -12.28
N MET A 232 7.87 20.44 -11.17
CA MET A 232 7.94 18.97 -11.11
C MET A 232 9.06 18.37 -11.99
N ARG A 233 10.22 19.06 -12.05
CA ARG A 233 11.36 18.73 -12.94
C ARG A 233 10.97 18.44 -14.41
N ALA A 234 9.83 18.98 -14.86
CA ALA A 234 9.15 18.60 -16.12
C ALA A 234 8.70 17.12 -16.24
N THR A 235 9.15 16.22 -15.37
CA THR A 235 8.79 14.80 -15.36
C THR A 235 7.34 14.57 -14.94
N GLY A 236 6.75 15.47 -14.15
CA GLY A 236 5.37 15.36 -13.68
C GLY A 236 4.29 15.25 -14.77
N ARG A 237 4.59 15.57 -16.03
CA ARG A 237 3.67 15.33 -17.17
C ARG A 237 3.60 13.87 -17.61
N VAL A 238 4.65 13.11 -17.33
CA VAL A 238 4.89 11.78 -17.90
C VAL A 238 5.15 10.71 -16.83
N ALA A 239 5.45 11.11 -15.59
CA ALA A 239 5.68 10.18 -14.49
C ALA A 239 4.46 9.28 -14.28
N GLY A 240 4.70 7.97 -14.13
CA GLY A 240 3.66 6.96 -13.95
C GLY A 240 2.95 6.52 -15.23
N LEU A 241 3.17 7.18 -16.38
CA LEU A 241 2.59 6.79 -17.66
C LEU A 241 3.40 5.68 -18.34
N SER A 242 2.71 4.81 -19.08
CA SER A 242 3.35 3.80 -19.92
C SER A 242 4.22 4.45 -21.01
N VAL A 243 5.17 3.70 -21.58
CA VAL A 243 6.00 4.18 -22.71
C VAL A 243 5.11 4.74 -23.84
N PHE A 244 4.03 4.03 -24.17
CA PHE A 244 3.13 4.42 -25.25
C PHE A 244 2.42 5.75 -24.98
N GLU A 245 1.90 5.93 -23.75
CA GLU A 245 1.26 7.18 -23.33
C GLU A 245 2.23 8.36 -23.33
N ARG A 246 3.48 8.13 -22.93
CA ARG A 246 4.54 9.16 -22.94
C ARG A 246 4.82 9.69 -24.35
N HIS A 247 4.71 8.86 -25.39
CA HIS A 247 4.89 9.30 -26.77
C HIS A 247 3.72 10.14 -27.31
N HIS A 248 2.56 10.11 -26.65
CA HIS A 248 1.39 10.91 -27.02
C HIS A 248 1.45 12.30 -26.34
N TYR A 249 2.48 13.09 -26.62
CA TYR A 249 2.78 14.37 -25.95
C TYR A 249 1.62 15.38 -25.90
N ARG A 250 0.69 15.35 -26.87
CA ARG A 250 -0.52 16.20 -26.87
C ARG A 250 -1.54 15.80 -25.80
N ASN A 251 -1.50 14.55 -25.34
CA ASN A 251 -2.41 13.98 -24.35
C ASN A 251 -1.79 13.93 -22.94
N THR A 252 -0.50 14.25 -22.79
CA THR A 252 0.16 14.31 -21.48
C THR A 252 -0.13 15.64 -20.80
N GLN A 253 -0.51 15.60 -19.53
CA GLN A 253 -0.77 16.78 -18.69
C GLN A 253 -0.14 16.58 -17.31
N LYS A 254 0.08 17.70 -16.60
CA LYS A 254 0.46 17.63 -15.19
C LYS A 254 -0.76 17.20 -14.36
N PRO A 255 -0.56 16.55 -13.21
CA PRO A 255 -1.67 16.27 -12.31
C PRO A 255 -2.25 17.57 -11.77
N VAL A 256 -3.46 17.49 -11.22
CA VAL A 256 -4.00 18.58 -10.39
C VAL A 256 -3.04 18.79 -9.20
N PRO A 257 -2.55 20.03 -8.97
CA PRO A 257 -1.67 20.32 -7.85
C PRO A 257 -2.29 19.97 -6.50
N LEU A 258 -1.51 19.39 -5.57
CA LEU A 258 -1.97 19.19 -4.19
C LEU A 258 -2.02 20.51 -3.40
N VAL A 259 -1.23 21.50 -3.82
CA VAL A 259 -1.18 22.84 -3.26
C VAL A 259 -1.17 23.86 -4.39
N ASP A 260 -1.84 24.98 -4.19
CA ASP A 260 -1.77 26.11 -5.11
C ASP A 260 -0.47 26.90 -4.89
N GLU A 261 -0.04 27.67 -5.89
CA GLU A 261 1.13 28.58 -5.78
C GLU A 261 1.03 29.52 -4.57
N ARG A 262 -0.18 30.01 -4.26
CA ARG A 262 -0.45 30.90 -3.11
C ARG A 262 -0.29 30.23 -1.73
N ASP A 263 -0.25 28.90 -1.69
CA ASP A 263 -0.06 28.13 -0.47
C ASP A 263 1.44 27.80 -0.24
N ILE A 264 2.33 28.24 -1.15
CA ILE A 264 3.78 28.10 -1.06
C ILE A 264 4.39 29.43 -0.60
N PHE A 265 5.19 29.36 0.45
CA PHE A 265 5.81 30.50 1.10
C PHE A 265 7.32 30.33 1.15
N GLU A 266 8.03 31.43 0.93
CA GLU A 266 9.48 31.46 0.95
C GLU A 266 10.00 32.03 2.27
N VAL A 267 11.09 31.46 2.78
CA VAL A 267 11.78 31.93 4.00
C VAL A 267 13.20 32.33 3.63
N ALA A 268 13.69 33.45 4.17
CA ALA A 268 15.10 33.83 4.06
C ALA A 268 15.98 32.85 4.82
N GLU A 269 16.64 31.99 4.07
CA GLU A 269 17.47 30.90 4.55
C GLU A 269 18.32 30.41 3.38
N ARG A 270 19.55 29.95 3.60
CA ARG A 270 20.32 29.24 2.57
C ARG A 270 21.43 28.39 3.14
N ILE A 271 21.42 27.11 2.76
CA ILE A 271 22.54 26.17 2.95
C ILE A 271 23.09 25.78 1.56
N ASP A 272 24.41 25.60 1.46
CA ASP A 272 25.08 25.15 0.25
C ASP A 272 25.21 23.62 0.14
N HIS A 273 25.75 23.13 -0.96
CA HIS A 273 25.90 21.68 -1.19
C HIS A 273 26.91 21.00 -0.25
N ASN A 274 27.77 21.76 0.42
CA ASN A 274 28.72 21.26 1.43
C ASN A 274 28.11 21.28 2.84
N GLY A 275 26.91 21.85 3.01
CA GLY A 275 26.25 22.02 4.30
C GLY A 275 26.61 23.33 5.01
N ALA A 276 27.35 24.24 4.38
CA ALA A 276 27.68 25.54 4.94
C ALA A 276 26.48 26.49 4.86
N VAL A 277 26.25 27.24 5.93
CA VAL A 277 25.21 28.28 5.98
C VAL A 277 25.70 29.50 5.19
N ILE A 278 24.99 29.83 4.11
CA ILE A 278 25.20 31.06 3.32
C ILE A 278 24.34 32.19 3.90
N THR A 279 23.07 31.91 4.17
CA THR A 279 22.12 32.85 4.75
C THR A 279 21.49 32.20 5.98
N PRO A 280 21.66 32.77 7.18
CA PRO A 280 21.00 32.28 8.39
C PRO A 280 19.48 32.26 8.23
N LEU A 281 18.81 31.34 8.93
CA LEU A 281 17.35 31.33 9.01
C LEU A 281 16.84 32.62 9.67
N ASP A 282 15.96 33.34 8.98
CA ASP A 282 15.23 34.47 9.58
C ASP A 282 14.06 33.96 10.43
N GLU A 283 14.32 33.75 11.72
CA GLU A 283 13.31 33.31 12.68
C GLU A 283 12.16 34.33 12.87
N GLY A 284 12.43 35.62 12.70
CA GLY A 284 11.44 36.69 12.84
C GLY A 284 10.42 36.66 11.70
N GLU A 285 10.92 36.53 10.47
CA GLU A 285 10.11 36.27 9.27
C GLU A 285 9.29 34.99 9.44
N LEU A 286 9.93 33.90 9.89
CA LEU A 286 9.26 32.62 10.07
C LEU A 286 8.11 32.70 11.09
N ARG A 287 8.29 33.38 12.23
CA ARG A 287 7.21 33.58 13.21
C ARG A 287 6.06 34.42 12.64
N ALA A 288 6.38 35.45 11.85
CA ALA A 288 5.35 36.24 11.17
C ALA A 288 4.59 35.40 10.13
N LEU A 289 5.30 34.54 9.40
CA LEU A 289 4.72 33.61 8.45
C LEU A 289 3.83 32.56 9.14
N ALA A 290 4.27 32.00 10.27
CA ALA A 290 3.47 31.09 11.07
C ALA A 290 2.11 31.73 11.43
N ARG A 291 2.11 32.97 11.92
CA ARG A 291 0.85 33.69 12.19
C ARG A 291 -0.05 33.80 10.96
N ARG A 292 0.50 34.12 9.78
CA ARG A 292 -0.26 34.14 8.52
C ARG A 292 -0.84 32.77 8.17
N VAL A 293 -0.06 31.70 8.37
CA VAL A 293 -0.51 30.32 8.14
C VAL A 293 -1.68 29.97 9.07
N ARG A 294 -1.59 30.31 10.36
CA ARG A 294 -2.68 30.14 11.32
C ARG A 294 -3.94 30.91 10.88
N ASP A 295 -3.79 32.18 10.59
CA ASP A 295 -4.92 33.07 10.27
C ASP A 295 -5.60 32.68 8.94
N ALA A 296 -4.86 32.03 8.03
CA ALA A 296 -5.38 31.46 6.79
C ALA A 296 -6.02 30.06 6.94
N GLY A 297 -5.96 29.46 8.13
CA GLY A 297 -6.63 28.20 8.45
C GLY A 297 -6.02 26.95 7.82
N TYR A 298 -4.69 26.91 7.62
CA TYR A 298 -4.03 25.67 7.20
C TYR A 298 -4.03 24.63 8.33
N GLY A 299 -4.28 23.36 7.98
CA GLY A 299 -4.26 22.26 8.94
C GLY A 299 -2.91 21.53 8.99
N ALA A 300 -2.03 21.79 8.03
CA ALA A 300 -0.68 21.22 8.00
C ALA A 300 0.33 22.16 7.34
N VAL A 301 1.62 21.96 7.65
CA VAL A 301 2.76 22.67 7.09
C VAL A 301 3.85 21.68 6.69
N ALA A 302 4.36 21.80 5.46
CA ALA A 302 5.56 21.10 5.01
C ALA A 302 6.73 22.08 4.91
N VAL A 303 7.90 21.75 5.47
CA VAL A 303 9.13 22.57 5.39
C VAL A 303 10.15 21.86 4.51
N CYS A 304 10.58 22.53 3.45
CA CYS A 304 11.42 21.97 2.39
C CYS A 304 12.55 22.93 2.02
N PHE A 305 13.58 22.98 2.85
CA PHE A 305 14.77 23.79 2.58
C PHE A 305 15.78 23.02 1.73
N LEU A 306 16.54 23.74 0.90
CA LEU A 306 17.58 23.11 0.09
C LEU A 306 18.70 22.57 0.97
N PHE A 307 19.27 21.44 0.55
CA PHE A 307 20.37 20.76 1.23
C PHE A 307 20.10 20.40 2.70
N SER A 308 18.84 20.36 3.13
CA SER A 308 18.46 19.95 4.48
C SER A 308 18.80 18.49 4.82
N HIS A 309 18.96 17.63 3.80
CA HIS A 309 19.53 16.28 3.95
C HIS A 309 21.02 16.29 4.37
N LYS A 310 21.77 17.33 3.98
CA LYS A 310 23.20 17.49 4.30
C LYS A 310 23.39 18.21 5.64
N ASN A 311 22.63 19.28 5.85
CA ASN A 311 22.59 20.01 7.13
C ASN A 311 21.13 20.35 7.48
N ARG A 312 20.59 19.64 8.48
CA ARG A 312 19.19 19.74 8.90
C ARG A 312 18.89 20.90 9.85
N ALA A 313 19.90 21.69 10.24
CA ALA A 313 19.78 22.66 11.35
C ALA A 313 18.63 23.66 11.16
N HIS A 314 18.52 24.29 9.98
CA HIS A 314 17.47 25.26 9.72
C HIS A 314 16.06 24.66 9.74
N GLU A 315 15.86 23.46 9.18
CA GLU A 315 14.55 22.81 9.23
C GLU A 315 14.17 22.41 10.65
N LEU A 316 15.11 21.94 11.49
CA LEU A 316 14.83 21.61 12.88
C LEU A 316 14.41 22.83 13.70
N VAL A 317 15.13 23.95 13.55
CA VAL A 317 14.76 25.23 14.20
C VAL A 317 13.40 25.71 13.70
N ALA A 318 13.16 25.65 12.38
CA ALA A 318 11.88 26.03 11.82
C ALA A 318 10.74 25.17 12.34
N GLY A 319 10.93 23.86 12.43
CA GLY A 319 9.95 22.93 12.99
C GLY A 319 9.62 23.21 14.44
N ALA A 320 10.62 23.52 15.27
CA ALA A 320 10.39 23.92 16.67
C ALA A 320 9.54 25.19 16.75
N ILE A 321 9.90 26.23 15.99
CA ILE A 321 9.15 27.50 15.95
C ILE A 321 7.71 27.29 15.47
N LEU A 322 7.52 26.50 14.41
CA LEU A 322 6.19 26.23 13.87
C LEU A 322 5.31 25.46 14.85
N ARG A 323 5.85 24.44 15.55
CA ARG A 323 5.10 23.68 16.55
C ARG A 323 4.69 24.55 17.74
N ASP A 324 5.53 25.51 18.13
CA ASP A 324 5.23 26.47 19.21
C ASP A 324 4.16 27.50 18.79
N GLU A 325 4.26 28.04 17.57
CA GLU A 325 3.35 29.09 17.08
C GLU A 325 2.01 28.55 16.53
N LEU A 326 1.98 27.26 16.14
CA LEU A 326 0.84 26.59 15.48
C LEU A 326 0.39 25.33 16.24
N PRO A 327 -0.04 25.45 17.51
CA PRO A 327 -0.51 24.29 18.26
C PRO A 327 -1.70 23.64 17.55
N GLY A 328 -1.59 22.33 17.29
CA GLY A 328 -2.61 21.55 16.59
C GLY A 328 -2.49 21.50 15.07
N VAL A 329 -1.54 22.22 14.47
CA VAL A 329 -1.20 22.09 13.04
C VAL A 329 -0.10 21.05 12.88
N PHE A 330 -0.26 20.13 11.93
CA PHE A 330 0.74 19.10 11.66
C PHE A 330 1.95 19.71 10.94
N VAL A 331 3.17 19.43 11.41
CA VAL A 331 4.42 19.95 10.83
C VAL A 331 5.27 18.79 10.31
N SER A 332 5.52 18.79 8.99
CA SER A 332 6.36 17.82 8.31
C SER A 332 7.68 18.45 7.87
N LEU A 333 8.81 17.95 8.36
CA LEU A 333 10.13 18.39 7.92
C LEU A 333 10.68 17.45 6.85
N SER A 334 11.17 18.01 5.75
CA SER A 334 11.71 17.20 4.66
C SER A 334 12.97 16.43 5.05
N ALA A 335 13.77 16.98 5.98
CA ALA A 335 14.93 16.35 6.59
C ALA A 335 14.60 15.19 7.55
N GLU A 336 13.35 15.08 8.02
CA GLU A 336 12.91 13.94 8.85
C GLU A 336 12.30 12.84 7.97
N VAL A 337 11.48 13.22 7.00
CA VAL A 337 10.70 12.25 6.18
C VAL A 337 11.52 11.66 5.04
N ALA A 338 12.37 12.46 4.39
CA ALA A 338 13.16 12.05 3.23
C ALA A 338 14.57 12.69 3.25
N PRO A 339 15.46 12.28 4.18
CA PRO A 339 16.82 12.82 4.35
C PRO A 339 17.80 12.39 3.24
N VAL A 340 17.41 12.57 1.98
CA VAL A 340 18.19 12.20 0.80
C VAL A 340 18.24 13.33 -0.22
N ILE A 341 19.23 13.27 -1.12
CA ILE A 341 19.39 14.21 -2.22
C ILE A 341 18.21 14.15 -3.22
N GLY A 342 17.91 15.29 -3.86
CA GLY A 342 16.77 15.50 -4.76
C GLY A 342 15.76 16.46 -4.15
N GLU A 343 15.81 17.75 -4.53
CA GLU A 343 14.97 18.81 -3.96
C GLU A 343 13.50 18.62 -4.27
N TYR A 344 13.15 18.27 -5.51
CA TYR A 344 11.76 18.08 -5.91
C TYR A 344 11.13 16.87 -5.20
N GLU A 345 11.77 15.70 -5.27
CA GLU A 345 11.16 14.48 -4.74
C GLU A 345 11.11 14.50 -3.20
N ARG A 346 12.12 15.10 -2.54
CA ARG A 346 12.11 15.33 -1.09
C ARG A 346 10.98 16.29 -0.69
N SER A 347 10.83 17.41 -1.41
CA SER A 347 9.76 18.38 -1.13
C SER A 347 8.38 17.77 -1.35
N ALA A 348 8.20 17.01 -2.44
CA ALA A 348 6.96 16.31 -2.73
C ALA A 348 6.64 15.29 -1.62
N THR A 349 7.65 14.58 -1.12
CA THR A 349 7.46 13.61 -0.02
C THR A 349 7.00 14.30 1.27
N ALA A 350 7.63 15.42 1.64
CA ALA A 350 7.25 16.19 2.82
C ALA A 350 5.83 16.79 2.68
N LEU A 351 5.48 17.28 1.48
CA LEU A 351 4.14 17.74 1.17
C LEU A 351 3.10 16.62 1.33
N PHE A 352 3.32 15.46 0.72
CA PHE A 352 2.38 14.33 0.84
C PHE A 352 2.22 13.88 2.30
N ASN A 353 3.31 13.86 3.06
CA ASN A 353 3.27 13.54 4.48
C ASN A 353 2.47 14.57 5.28
N ALA A 354 2.66 15.87 5.05
CA ALA A 354 1.86 16.92 5.67
C ALA A 354 0.37 16.83 5.27
N TYR A 355 0.11 16.54 3.99
CA TYR A 355 -1.23 16.45 3.44
C TYR A 355 -2.07 15.34 4.07
N VAL A 356 -1.48 14.15 4.32
CA VAL A 356 -2.19 13.03 4.95
C VAL A 356 -2.05 13.00 6.47
N GLY A 357 -1.02 13.65 7.03
CA GLY A 357 -0.66 13.58 8.45
C GLY A 357 -1.81 13.72 9.42
N PRO A 358 -2.58 14.83 9.39
CA PRO A 358 -3.70 15.04 10.31
C PRO A 358 -4.78 13.96 10.25
N VAL A 359 -5.08 13.44 9.06
CA VAL A 359 -6.08 12.38 8.87
C VAL A 359 -5.64 11.09 9.54
N ILE A 360 -4.37 10.74 9.37
CA ILE A 360 -3.78 9.51 9.91
C ILE A 360 -3.56 9.60 11.42
N GLU A 361 -2.94 10.66 11.93
CA GLU A 361 -2.73 10.83 13.38
C GLU A 361 -4.04 10.80 14.17
N SER A 362 -5.06 11.51 13.66
CA SER A 362 -6.39 11.56 14.26
C SER A 362 -7.05 10.18 14.28
N TYR A 363 -6.89 9.41 13.21
CA TYR A 363 -7.39 8.04 13.12
C TYR A 363 -6.67 7.10 14.09
N LEU A 364 -5.33 7.07 14.06
CA LEU A 364 -4.52 6.17 14.87
C LEU A 364 -4.73 6.43 16.36
N LYS A 365 -4.80 7.70 16.78
CA LYS A 365 -5.08 8.07 18.17
C LYS A 365 -6.44 7.57 18.66
N ARG A 366 -7.48 7.69 17.83
CA ARG A 366 -8.81 7.15 18.16
C ARG A 366 -8.79 5.63 18.22
N LEU A 367 -8.16 4.97 17.25
CA LEU A 367 -8.07 3.52 17.22
C LEU A 367 -7.35 2.98 18.45
N GLU A 368 -6.21 3.57 18.83
CA GLU A 368 -5.46 3.19 20.02
C GLU A 368 -6.32 3.32 21.29
N ALA A 369 -6.99 4.47 21.49
CA ALA A 369 -7.88 4.67 22.63
C ALA A 369 -9.00 3.62 22.66
N THR A 370 -9.67 3.37 21.52
CA THR A 370 -10.73 2.37 21.41
C THR A 370 -10.24 0.96 21.76
N LEU A 371 -9.05 0.57 21.30
CA LEU A 371 -8.49 -0.76 21.57
C LEU A 371 -8.09 -0.91 23.04
N VAL A 372 -7.51 0.12 23.65
CA VAL A 372 -7.15 0.14 25.08
C VAL A 372 -8.40 0.00 25.94
N ASP A 373 -9.45 0.78 25.66
CA ASP A 373 -10.74 0.71 26.35
C ASP A 373 -11.40 -0.65 26.18
N ALA A 374 -11.25 -1.27 25.01
CA ALA A 374 -11.77 -2.60 24.72
C ALA A 374 -10.97 -3.74 25.40
N GLY A 375 -9.77 -3.48 25.93
CA GLY A 375 -8.99 -4.46 26.70
C GLY A 375 -7.55 -4.69 26.26
N LEU A 376 -7.06 -4.03 25.20
CA LEU A 376 -5.69 -4.19 24.74
C LEU A 376 -4.69 -3.73 25.83
N ARG A 377 -3.61 -4.49 26.01
CA ARG A 377 -2.54 -4.19 26.98
C ARG A 377 -1.18 -3.91 26.36
N GLN A 378 -1.04 -4.23 25.07
CA GLN A 378 0.20 -4.06 24.31
C GLN A 378 0.11 -2.82 23.43
N LYS A 379 1.28 -2.35 22.96
CA LYS A 379 1.34 -1.26 21.99
C LYS A 379 0.67 -1.66 20.68
N LEU A 380 -0.08 -0.73 20.10
CA LEU A 380 -0.54 -0.83 18.73
C LEU A 380 0.66 -0.74 17.78
N LEU A 381 0.72 -1.60 16.78
CA LEU A 381 1.72 -1.58 15.72
C LEU A 381 1.05 -1.29 14.38
N ILE A 382 1.65 -0.42 13.58
CA ILE A 382 1.14 0.05 12.29
C ILE A 382 2.05 -0.44 11.18
N VAL A 383 1.47 -1.10 10.19
CA VAL A 383 2.19 -1.55 9.00
C VAL A 383 2.61 -0.37 8.15
N GLN A 384 3.85 -0.44 7.65
CA GLN A 384 4.44 0.55 6.76
C GLN A 384 4.68 -0.03 5.36
N ALA A 385 4.73 0.86 4.37
CA ALA A 385 4.94 0.56 2.96
C ALA A 385 6.29 -0.09 2.65
N ASN A 386 7.25 -0.03 3.59
CA ASN A 386 8.54 -0.71 3.50
C ASN A 386 8.47 -2.19 3.91
N GLY A 387 7.29 -2.69 4.29
CA GLY A 387 7.10 -4.04 4.84
C GLY A 387 7.55 -4.20 6.28
N GLY A 388 7.67 -3.11 7.03
CA GLY A 388 7.90 -3.10 8.47
C GLY A 388 6.66 -2.74 9.26
N VAL A 389 6.75 -2.82 10.58
CA VAL A 389 5.76 -2.24 11.51
C VAL A 389 6.41 -1.27 12.48
N ALA A 390 5.67 -0.24 12.90
CA ALA A 390 6.10 0.80 13.84
C ALA A 390 4.97 1.17 14.82
N THR A 391 5.27 1.80 15.95
CA THR A 391 4.20 2.34 16.82
C THR A 391 3.52 3.56 16.18
N PRO A 392 2.30 3.95 16.59
CA PRO A 392 1.65 5.17 16.10
C PRO A 392 2.53 6.42 16.22
N ALA A 393 3.25 6.58 17.34
CA ALA A 393 4.13 7.72 17.57
C ALA A 393 5.36 7.76 16.65
N GLN A 394 5.85 6.58 16.24
CA GLN A 394 7.00 6.43 15.33
C GLN A 394 6.58 6.38 13.86
N THR A 395 5.28 6.40 13.56
CA THR A 395 4.78 6.24 12.20
C THR A 395 4.91 7.54 11.42
N ILE A 396 5.64 7.50 10.31
CA ILE A 396 5.60 8.55 9.29
C ILE A 396 4.29 8.38 8.51
N PRO A 397 3.33 9.32 8.55
CA PRO A 397 2.00 9.13 7.98
C PRO A 397 1.98 8.64 6.53
N ILE A 398 2.80 9.24 5.65
CA ILE A 398 2.84 8.82 4.23
C ILE A 398 3.34 7.38 4.04
N MET A 399 4.11 6.82 4.98
CA MET A 399 4.54 5.42 4.94
C MET A 399 3.41 4.43 5.16
N THR A 400 2.19 4.86 5.51
CA THR A 400 1.03 3.96 5.60
C THR A 400 0.33 3.75 4.25
N VAL A 401 0.75 4.47 3.19
CA VAL A 401 0.25 4.28 1.82
C VAL A 401 0.58 2.88 1.34
N GLU A 402 -0.40 2.17 0.75
CA GLU A 402 -0.22 0.78 0.30
C GLU A 402 0.35 -0.19 1.39
N SER A 403 0.10 0.08 2.68
CA SER A 403 0.61 -0.73 3.80
C SER A 403 0.09 -2.18 3.80
N GLY A 404 -1.22 -2.40 3.58
CA GLY A 404 -1.81 -3.74 3.50
C GLY A 404 -1.15 -4.62 2.42
N PRO A 405 -1.06 -4.15 1.16
CA PRO A 405 -0.32 -4.86 0.11
C PRO A 405 1.13 -5.15 0.45
N ALA A 406 1.85 -4.20 1.06
CA ALA A 406 3.23 -4.42 1.50
C ALA A 406 3.32 -5.58 2.49
N ALA A 407 2.40 -5.66 3.47
CA ALA A 407 2.29 -6.81 4.36
C ALA A 407 1.96 -8.12 3.62
N GLY A 408 1.10 -8.08 2.60
CA GLY A 408 0.80 -9.23 1.74
C GLY A 408 2.05 -9.77 1.03
N VAL A 409 2.91 -8.88 0.53
CA VAL A 409 4.20 -9.26 -0.09
C VAL A 409 5.13 -9.91 0.94
N VAL A 410 5.23 -9.33 2.15
CA VAL A 410 6.02 -9.94 3.24
C VAL A 410 5.50 -11.33 3.57
N GLY A 411 4.18 -11.48 3.73
CA GLY A 411 3.55 -12.79 3.97
C GLY A 411 3.84 -13.80 2.85
N ALA A 412 3.82 -13.35 1.59
CA ALA A 412 4.15 -14.20 0.44
C ALA A 412 5.63 -14.61 0.45
N ALA A 413 6.55 -13.70 0.78
CA ALA A 413 7.98 -14.02 0.85
C ALA A 413 8.30 -15.02 1.97
N LEU A 414 7.64 -14.89 3.12
CA LEU A 414 7.79 -15.85 4.23
C LEU A 414 7.22 -17.22 3.89
N LEU A 415 6.06 -17.25 3.24
CA LEU A 415 5.49 -18.50 2.76
C LEU A 415 6.38 -19.15 1.68
N ALA A 416 7.00 -18.33 0.83
CA ALA A 416 7.92 -18.80 -0.20
C ALA A 416 9.15 -19.50 0.41
N GLU A 417 9.71 -18.93 1.48
CA GLU A 417 10.78 -19.56 2.28
C GLU A 417 10.34 -20.89 2.87
N GLN A 418 9.14 -20.94 3.47
CA GLN A 418 8.57 -22.17 4.06
C GLN A 418 8.36 -23.28 3.02
N LEU A 419 7.98 -22.93 1.80
CA LEU A 419 7.73 -23.86 0.71
C LEU A 419 8.99 -24.18 -0.12
N GLY A 420 10.15 -23.64 0.24
CA GLY A 420 11.40 -23.85 -0.50
C GLY A 420 11.38 -23.23 -1.90
N ARG A 421 10.61 -22.15 -2.10
CA ARG A 421 10.43 -21.46 -3.37
C ARG A 421 11.11 -20.09 -3.34
N PRO A 422 12.33 -19.94 -3.88
CA PRO A 422 13.03 -18.65 -3.82
C PRO A 422 12.44 -17.60 -4.78
N ASN A 423 11.73 -18.01 -5.82
CA ASN A 423 11.22 -17.12 -6.86
C ASN A 423 9.69 -17.19 -6.91
N VAL A 424 9.03 -16.13 -6.46
CA VAL A 424 7.58 -16.03 -6.36
C VAL A 424 7.05 -14.73 -6.94
N ILE A 425 5.93 -14.82 -7.66
CA ILE A 425 5.12 -13.67 -8.07
C ILE A 425 3.93 -13.60 -7.12
N GLY A 426 3.93 -12.62 -6.21
CA GLY A 426 2.80 -12.38 -5.31
C GLY A 426 1.72 -11.60 -6.04
N THR A 427 0.49 -12.11 -6.06
CA THR A 427 -0.65 -11.50 -6.74
C THR A 427 -1.85 -11.36 -5.79
N ASP A 428 -2.33 -10.13 -5.62
CA ASP A 428 -3.50 -9.80 -4.79
C ASP A 428 -4.63 -9.26 -5.67
N VAL A 429 -5.76 -9.97 -5.73
CA VAL A 429 -6.98 -9.44 -6.36
C VAL A 429 -8.01 -9.13 -5.29
N GLY A 430 -8.23 -7.83 -5.09
CA GLY A 430 -9.26 -7.30 -4.20
C GLY A 430 -10.58 -6.98 -4.93
N GLY A 431 -11.42 -6.18 -4.27
CA GLY A 431 -12.65 -5.66 -4.87
C GLY A 431 -12.42 -4.52 -5.87
N THR A 432 -11.29 -3.83 -5.81
CA THR A 432 -11.06 -2.60 -6.60
C THR A 432 -9.82 -2.66 -7.48
N THR A 433 -8.82 -3.46 -7.09
CA THR A 433 -7.47 -3.42 -7.68
C THR A 433 -6.87 -4.81 -7.75
N PHE A 434 -5.91 -4.94 -8.66
CA PHE A 434 -5.01 -6.08 -8.80
C PHE A 434 -3.59 -5.61 -8.59
N LYS A 435 -2.86 -6.28 -7.71
CA LYS A 435 -1.50 -5.92 -7.32
C LYS A 435 -0.53 -7.07 -7.58
N VAL A 436 0.66 -6.73 -8.04
CA VAL A 436 1.74 -7.69 -8.38
C VAL A 436 3.03 -7.23 -7.73
N ALA A 437 3.71 -8.16 -7.05
CA ALA A 437 5.05 -7.97 -6.53
C ALA A 437 5.94 -9.16 -6.90
N ILE A 438 7.22 -8.87 -7.14
CA ILE A 438 8.23 -9.88 -7.48
C ILE A 438 9.10 -10.16 -6.27
N ILE A 439 9.18 -11.42 -5.88
CA ILE A 439 10.09 -11.95 -4.87
C ILE A 439 11.07 -12.85 -5.60
N ALA A 440 12.35 -12.48 -5.64
CA ALA A 440 13.40 -13.23 -6.33
C ALA A 440 14.54 -13.53 -5.35
N GLY A 441 14.98 -14.79 -5.31
CA GLY A 441 15.98 -15.23 -4.34
C GLY A 441 15.56 -15.02 -2.87
N SER A 442 14.28 -15.19 -2.56
CA SER A 442 13.67 -14.96 -1.23
C SER A 442 13.74 -13.51 -0.74
N ALA A 443 14.03 -12.55 -1.63
CA ALA A 443 14.04 -11.12 -1.35
C ALA A 443 13.06 -10.38 -2.26
N TRP A 444 12.46 -9.30 -1.75
CA TRP A 444 11.64 -8.38 -2.54
C TRP A 444 12.40 -7.10 -2.86
N ALA A 445 12.00 -6.44 -3.95
CA ALA A 445 12.58 -5.17 -4.35
C ALA A 445 11.88 -3.99 -3.66
N TYR A 446 12.65 -2.92 -3.44
CA TYR A 446 12.12 -1.60 -3.12
C TYR A 446 12.07 -0.76 -4.39
N SER A 447 11.05 0.10 -4.51
CA SER A 447 10.95 1.00 -5.64
C SER A 447 12.10 2.03 -5.62
N ARG A 448 12.81 2.14 -6.76
CA ARG A 448 13.87 3.15 -6.97
C ARG A 448 13.30 4.57 -7.01
N GLU A 449 12.11 4.71 -7.58
CA GLU A 449 11.36 5.96 -7.71
C GLU A 449 9.88 5.66 -7.45
N THR A 450 9.39 6.09 -6.30
CA THR A 450 7.96 5.95 -5.98
C THR A 450 7.19 7.02 -6.74
N VAL A 451 6.19 6.64 -7.53
CA VAL A 451 5.31 7.59 -8.22
C VAL A 451 3.89 7.48 -7.68
N LEU A 452 3.39 8.56 -7.08
CA LEU A 452 2.00 8.68 -6.63
C LEU A 452 1.35 9.90 -7.31
N ASN A 453 0.24 9.70 -8.03
CA ASN A 453 -0.45 10.76 -8.78
C ASN A 453 0.51 11.59 -9.67
N GLN A 454 1.45 10.93 -10.35
CA GLN A 454 2.52 11.54 -11.17
C GLN A 454 3.57 12.38 -10.38
N TYR A 455 3.52 12.41 -9.04
CA TYR A 455 4.60 12.94 -8.21
C TYR A 455 5.63 11.86 -7.95
N GLN A 456 6.92 12.20 -8.16
CA GLN A 456 8.02 11.34 -7.75
C GLN A 456 8.36 11.63 -6.28
N LEU A 457 8.35 10.58 -5.45
CA LEU A 457 8.59 10.63 -4.01
C LEU A 457 9.84 9.82 -3.64
N ARG A 458 10.45 10.16 -2.49
CA ARG A 458 11.64 9.50 -1.91
C ARG A 458 11.31 8.70 -0.66
N LEU A 459 10.55 7.63 -0.84
CA LEU A 459 10.17 6.71 0.24
C LEU A 459 10.65 5.29 -0.06
N PRO A 460 11.12 4.54 0.95
CA PRO A 460 11.51 3.15 0.79
C PRO A 460 10.25 2.28 0.75
N MET A 461 9.56 2.24 -0.38
CA MET A 461 8.35 1.43 -0.56
C MET A 461 8.67 0.11 -1.24
N ILE A 462 8.04 -0.98 -0.81
CA ILE A 462 8.06 -2.24 -1.56
C ILE A 462 7.54 -1.96 -2.97
N ASP A 463 8.23 -2.52 -3.96
CA ASP A 463 7.89 -2.36 -5.37
C ASP A 463 6.64 -3.20 -5.70
N ILE A 464 5.49 -2.52 -5.74
CA ILE A 464 4.19 -3.12 -6.02
C ILE A 464 3.61 -2.43 -7.25
N ALA A 465 3.40 -3.21 -8.32
CA ALA A 465 2.66 -2.76 -9.48
C ALA A 465 1.16 -2.95 -9.24
N SER A 466 0.33 -2.01 -9.70
CA SER A 466 -1.12 -2.04 -9.46
C SER A 466 -1.89 -1.55 -10.67
N ILE A 467 -3.06 -2.14 -10.91
CA ILE A 467 -4.06 -1.67 -11.88
C ILE A 467 -5.47 -1.72 -11.27
N GLY A 468 -6.40 -0.92 -11.81
CA GLY A 468 -7.82 -0.92 -11.44
C GLY A 468 -8.61 -2.12 -11.96
N ALA A 469 -8.17 -3.33 -11.64
CA ALA A 469 -8.80 -4.59 -12.02
C ALA A 469 -9.08 -5.43 -10.76
N GLY A 470 -10.31 -5.46 -10.29
CA GLY A 470 -10.74 -6.29 -9.16
C GLY A 470 -12.18 -6.77 -9.34
N GLY A 471 -12.72 -7.46 -8.34
CA GLY A 471 -14.08 -8.00 -8.42
C GLY A 471 -15.17 -6.95 -8.69
N GLY A 472 -15.01 -5.74 -8.15
CA GLY A 472 -15.91 -4.62 -8.36
C GLY A 472 -15.55 -3.73 -9.56
N SER A 473 -14.56 -4.07 -10.39
CA SER A 473 -14.25 -3.28 -11.59
C SER A 473 -15.43 -3.30 -12.55
N ILE A 474 -15.83 -2.12 -13.02
CA ILE A 474 -17.02 -1.93 -13.85
C ILE A 474 -16.68 -2.28 -15.31
N ALA A 475 -17.53 -3.07 -15.93
CA ALA A 475 -17.51 -3.33 -17.37
C ALA A 475 -18.31 -2.26 -18.11
N TRP A 476 -17.76 -1.74 -19.21
CA TRP A 476 -18.38 -0.68 -20.01
C TRP A 476 -17.93 -0.75 -21.46
N ILE A 477 -18.63 -0.02 -22.34
CA ILE A 477 -18.36 -0.01 -23.78
C ILE A 477 -17.69 1.31 -24.15
N ASP A 478 -16.51 1.21 -24.77
CA ASP A 478 -15.80 2.34 -25.36
C ASP A 478 -15.73 2.18 -26.88
N ASN A 479 -16.45 3.01 -27.63
CA ASN A 479 -16.42 3.00 -29.09
C ASN A 479 -16.61 1.59 -29.70
N GLY A 480 -17.56 0.82 -29.17
CA GLY A 480 -17.86 -0.56 -29.61
C GLY A 480 -16.90 -1.63 -29.08
N ARG A 481 -16.02 -1.31 -28.13
CA ARG A 481 -15.09 -2.26 -27.49
C ARG A 481 -15.44 -2.44 -26.02
N LEU A 482 -15.47 -3.70 -25.57
CA LEU A 482 -15.62 -4.02 -24.16
C LEU A 482 -14.36 -3.61 -23.38
N LYS A 483 -14.54 -2.82 -22.33
CA LYS A 483 -13.51 -2.47 -21.34
C LYS A 483 -13.97 -2.86 -19.95
N VAL A 484 -13.00 -3.18 -19.09
CA VAL A 484 -13.22 -3.44 -17.67
C VAL A 484 -12.25 -2.55 -16.89
N GLY A 485 -12.77 -1.84 -15.88
CA GLY A 485 -12.02 -0.83 -15.14
C GLY A 485 -11.73 0.43 -15.98
N PRO A 486 -10.97 1.40 -15.43
CA PRO A 486 -10.41 1.42 -14.08
C PRO A 486 -11.43 1.80 -13.00
N ARG A 487 -12.65 2.22 -13.39
CA ARG A 487 -13.74 2.53 -12.45
C ARG A 487 -14.17 1.28 -11.69
N SER A 488 -14.49 1.43 -10.40
CA SER A 488 -14.94 0.34 -9.53
C SER A 488 -16.23 0.74 -8.79
N ALA A 489 -17.08 -0.25 -8.53
CA ALA A 489 -18.31 -0.10 -7.75
C ALA A 489 -18.08 -0.08 -6.21
N ALA A 490 -16.83 -0.28 -5.76
CA ALA A 490 -16.44 -0.31 -4.35
C ALA A 490 -17.29 -1.28 -3.49
N ALA A 491 -17.44 -1.01 -2.18
CA ALA A 491 -18.31 -1.80 -1.29
C ALA A 491 -19.78 -1.38 -1.37
N SER A 492 -20.03 -0.09 -1.59
CA SER A 492 -21.35 0.54 -1.69
C SER A 492 -21.27 1.63 -2.77
N PRO A 493 -22.14 1.61 -3.81
CA PRO A 493 -23.31 0.76 -3.98
C PRO A 493 -22.98 -0.71 -4.36
N GLY A 494 -21.70 -1.01 -4.64
CA GLY A 494 -21.17 -2.36 -4.86
C GLY A 494 -21.60 -3.00 -6.19
N PRO A 495 -21.10 -4.22 -6.49
CA PRO A 495 -21.62 -5.07 -7.56
C PRO A 495 -23.15 -5.16 -7.56
N ALA A 496 -23.77 -5.29 -8.72
CA ALA A 496 -25.24 -5.36 -8.83
C ALA A 496 -25.81 -6.55 -8.04
N CYS A 497 -25.11 -7.69 -8.03
CA CYS A 497 -25.46 -8.87 -7.25
C CYS A 497 -25.40 -8.66 -5.74
N TYR A 498 -24.77 -7.62 -5.21
CA TYR A 498 -24.77 -7.36 -3.77
C TYR A 498 -26.13 -6.88 -3.27
N GLY A 499 -26.98 -6.36 -4.16
CA GLY A 499 -28.32 -5.90 -3.79
C GLY A 499 -28.35 -4.52 -3.10
N LEU A 500 -27.20 -3.83 -2.98
CA LEU A 500 -27.02 -2.59 -2.22
C LEU A 500 -27.26 -1.29 -3.03
N GLY A 501 -27.80 -1.41 -4.24
CA GLY A 501 -28.15 -0.27 -5.11
C GLY A 501 -27.30 -0.16 -6.38
N GLY A 502 -26.26 -0.97 -6.53
CA GLY A 502 -25.46 -1.03 -7.74
C GLY A 502 -26.26 -1.52 -8.94
N ASN A 503 -26.04 -0.91 -10.10
CA ASN A 503 -26.72 -1.24 -11.37
C ASN A 503 -25.78 -1.39 -12.58
N GLU A 504 -24.52 -0.92 -12.49
CA GLU A 504 -23.51 -1.16 -13.51
C GLU A 504 -22.92 -2.58 -13.36
N PRO A 505 -22.62 -3.29 -14.47
CA PRO A 505 -22.07 -4.65 -14.42
C PRO A 505 -20.62 -4.65 -13.94
N THR A 506 -20.28 -5.58 -13.06
CA THR A 506 -18.92 -5.76 -12.52
C THR A 506 -18.34 -7.15 -12.82
N VAL A 507 -17.05 -7.35 -12.50
CA VAL A 507 -16.39 -8.66 -12.62
C VAL A 507 -17.07 -9.71 -11.73
N THR A 508 -17.41 -9.38 -10.48
CA THR A 508 -18.13 -10.27 -9.57
C THR A 508 -19.51 -10.63 -10.11
N ASP A 509 -20.21 -9.68 -10.77
CA ASP A 509 -21.49 -9.98 -11.44
C ASP A 509 -21.30 -11.03 -12.54
N ALA A 510 -20.24 -10.91 -13.33
CA ALA A 510 -19.90 -11.89 -14.35
C ALA A 510 -19.58 -13.26 -13.74
N ASP A 511 -18.80 -13.32 -12.66
CA ASP A 511 -18.45 -14.57 -11.99
C ASP A 511 -19.65 -15.28 -11.33
N VAL A 512 -20.64 -14.52 -10.87
CA VAL A 512 -21.92 -15.06 -10.38
C VAL A 512 -22.73 -15.64 -11.56
N VAL A 513 -22.85 -14.90 -12.66
CA VAL A 513 -23.57 -15.35 -13.87
C VAL A 513 -22.93 -16.58 -14.50
N LEU A 514 -21.60 -16.67 -14.49
CA LEU A 514 -20.85 -17.82 -14.99
C LEU A 514 -20.89 -19.03 -14.05
N GLY A 515 -21.52 -18.91 -12.88
CA GLY A 515 -21.67 -20.00 -11.91
C GLY A 515 -20.40 -20.31 -11.11
N TYR A 516 -19.41 -19.42 -11.11
CA TYR A 516 -18.19 -19.60 -10.32
C TYR A 516 -18.42 -19.25 -8.85
N ILE A 517 -19.08 -18.13 -8.56
CA ILE A 517 -19.39 -17.70 -7.20
C ILE A 517 -20.78 -18.20 -6.79
N SER A 518 -20.89 -18.76 -5.58
CA SER A 518 -22.18 -19.19 -5.02
C SER A 518 -23.01 -17.99 -4.56
N PRO A 519 -24.27 -17.85 -5.00
CA PRO A 519 -25.15 -16.80 -4.49
C PRO A 519 -25.53 -16.98 -3.01
N ASP A 520 -25.58 -18.23 -2.54
CA ASP A 520 -26.05 -18.58 -1.19
C ASP A 520 -24.93 -18.67 -0.15
N ARG A 521 -23.67 -18.84 -0.58
CA ARG A 521 -22.51 -19.06 0.31
C ARG A 521 -21.46 -17.95 0.24
N PHE A 522 -21.76 -16.80 -0.35
CA PHE A 522 -20.83 -15.67 -0.34
C PHE A 522 -20.54 -15.23 1.10
N LEU A 523 -19.25 -15.08 1.45
CA LEU A 523 -18.77 -14.85 2.83
C LEU A 523 -19.33 -15.87 3.84
N ASP A 524 -19.22 -17.15 3.49
CA ASP A 524 -19.78 -18.28 4.27
C ASP A 524 -21.30 -18.17 4.51
N GLY A 525 -22.01 -17.60 3.54
CA GLY A 525 -23.47 -17.45 3.55
C GLY A 525 -23.99 -16.28 4.38
N ARG A 526 -23.10 -15.43 4.92
CA ARG A 526 -23.48 -14.22 5.66
C ARG A 526 -24.07 -13.15 4.76
N MET A 527 -23.72 -13.16 3.48
CA MET A 527 -24.25 -12.26 2.48
C MET A 527 -24.85 -13.08 1.35
N LYS A 528 -26.16 -12.91 1.12
CA LYS A 528 -26.85 -13.50 -0.03
C LYS A 528 -26.72 -12.58 -1.23
N LEU A 529 -26.29 -13.14 -2.35
CA LEU A 529 -26.23 -12.41 -3.61
C LEU A 529 -27.57 -12.49 -4.36
N VAL A 530 -27.78 -11.57 -5.28
CA VAL A 530 -28.98 -11.46 -6.13
C VAL A 530 -28.56 -11.67 -7.61
N PRO A 531 -28.47 -12.92 -8.10
CA PRO A 531 -27.98 -13.24 -9.45
C PRO A 531 -28.71 -12.52 -10.57
N GLU A 532 -30.00 -12.28 -10.39
CA GLU A 532 -30.91 -11.68 -11.36
C GLU A 532 -30.53 -10.22 -11.62
N ARG A 533 -29.99 -9.53 -10.61
CA ARG A 533 -29.46 -8.16 -10.77
C ARG A 533 -28.15 -8.16 -11.55
N ALA A 534 -27.27 -9.13 -11.31
CA ALA A 534 -26.05 -9.30 -12.13
C ALA A 534 -26.39 -9.60 -13.58
N HIS A 535 -27.31 -10.54 -13.80
CA HIS A 535 -27.79 -10.90 -15.13
C HIS A 535 -28.38 -9.69 -15.86
N GLU A 536 -29.24 -8.93 -15.20
CA GLU A 536 -29.86 -7.74 -15.78
C GLU A 536 -28.86 -6.62 -16.09
N ALA A 537 -27.94 -6.32 -15.16
CA ALA A 537 -26.89 -5.33 -15.37
C ALA A 537 -26.02 -5.68 -16.59
N ILE A 538 -25.58 -6.95 -16.71
CA ILE A 538 -24.79 -7.41 -17.86
C ILE A 538 -25.61 -7.36 -19.15
N ARG A 539 -26.88 -7.78 -19.10
CA ARG A 539 -27.78 -7.79 -20.26
C ARG A 539 -27.92 -6.39 -20.86
N VAL A 540 -28.34 -5.43 -20.05
CA VAL A 540 -28.65 -4.05 -20.45
C VAL A 540 -27.40 -3.31 -20.92
N HIS A 541 -26.31 -3.40 -20.17
CA HIS A 541 -25.16 -2.54 -20.42
C HIS A 541 -24.15 -3.12 -21.41
N ILE A 542 -24.12 -4.44 -21.60
CA ILE A 542 -23.09 -5.12 -22.40
C ILE A 542 -23.68 -6.06 -23.45
N ALA A 543 -24.53 -7.00 -23.05
CA ALA A 543 -24.93 -8.11 -23.91
C ALA A 543 -25.77 -7.65 -25.12
N GLU A 544 -26.76 -6.78 -24.90
CA GLU A 544 -27.62 -6.24 -25.98
C GLU A 544 -26.81 -5.49 -27.05
N SER A 545 -25.77 -4.77 -26.63
CA SER A 545 -24.98 -3.91 -27.52
C SER A 545 -23.87 -4.66 -28.27
N LEU A 546 -23.23 -5.66 -27.66
CA LEU A 546 -22.03 -6.32 -28.22
C LEU A 546 -22.19 -7.82 -28.52
N PHE A 547 -23.16 -8.49 -27.90
CA PHE A 547 -23.28 -9.96 -27.94
C PHE A 547 -24.67 -10.43 -28.41
N GLY A 548 -25.45 -9.56 -29.07
CA GLY A 548 -26.77 -9.92 -29.57
C GLY A 548 -27.77 -10.36 -28.47
N GLY A 549 -27.56 -9.90 -27.24
CA GLY A 549 -28.35 -10.27 -26.07
C GLY A 549 -27.88 -11.51 -25.31
N ASP A 550 -26.79 -12.18 -25.74
CA ASP A 550 -26.23 -13.34 -25.01
C ASP A 550 -25.46 -12.89 -23.77
N VAL A 551 -26.11 -13.05 -22.60
CA VAL A 551 -25.57 -12.64 -21.30
C VAL A 551 -24.40 -13.53 -20.86
N LEU A 552 -24.42 -14.83 -21.17
CA LEU A 552 -23.33 -15.74 -20.79
C LEU A 552 -22.07 -15.43 -21.60
N ALA A 553 -22.21 -15.20 -22.90
CA ALA A 553 -21.09 -14.77 -23.74
C ALA A 553 -20.52 -13.42 -23.30
N ALA A 554 -21.39 -12.47 -22.94
CA ALA A 554 -20.99 -11.17 -22.40
C ALA A 554 -20.22 -11.31 -21.07
N ALA A 555 -20.73 -12.11 -20.12
CA ALA A 555 -20.07 -12.37 -18.85
C ALA A 555 -18.70 -13.05 -19.03
N ALA A 556 -18.61 -14.04 -19.93
CA ALA A 556 -17.35 -14.69 -20.27
C ALA A 556 -16.36 -13.70 -20.93
N GLY A 557 -16.86 -12.76 -21.73
CA GLY A 557 -16.08 -11.67 -22.31
C GLY A 557 -15.51 -10.71 -21.26
N ILE A 558 -16.33 -10.29 -20.28
CA ILE A 558 -15.90 -9.43 -19.16
C ILE A 558 -14.74 -10.10 -18.41
N ARG A 559 -14.92 -11.38 -18.05
CA ARG A 559 -13.89 -12.16 -17.35
C ARG A 559 -12.61 -12.30 -18.18
N ARG A 560 -12.72 -12.61 -19.47
CA ARG A 560 -11.54 -12.73 -20.35
C ARG A 560 -10.74 -11.43 -20.42
N VAL A 561 -11.42 -10.29 -20.51
CA VAL A 561 -10.76 -8.97 -20.57
C VAL A 561 -10.01 -8.69 -19.28
N VAL A 562 -10.63 -8.92 -18.11
CA VAL A 562 -9.96 -8.64 -16.83
C VAL A 562 -8.80 -9.60 -16.56
N ASP A 563 -8.96 -10.90 -16.84
CA ASP A 563 -7.89 -11.89 -16.67
C ASP A 563 -6.69 -11.57 -17.59
N SER A 564 -6.95 -11.14 -18.83
CA SER A 564 -5.90 -10.73 -19.77
C SER A 564 -5.13 -9.50 -19.28
N GLN A 565 -5.83 -8.50 -18.73
CA GLN A 565 -5.20 -7.30 -18.13
C GLN A 565 -4.33 -7.66 -16.93
N MET A 566 -4.77 -8.60 -16.10
CA MET A 566 -3.98 -9.11 -14.96
C MET A 566 -2.71 -9.82 -15.47
N ALA A 567 -2.84 -10.71 -16.46
CA ALA A 567 -1.69 -11.39 -17.06
C ALA A 567 -0.70 -10.41 -17.72
N ASP A 568 -1.20 -9.36 -18.39
CA ASP A 568 -0.37 -8.29 -18.96
C ASP A 568 0.44 -7.56 -17.89
N LEU A 569 -0.16 -7.25 -16.74
CA LEU A 569 0.56 -6.61 -15.64
C LEU A 569 1.67 -7.51 -15.09
N ILE A 570 1.41 -8.81 -14.94
CA ILE A 570 2.43 -9.77 -14.50
C ILE A 570 3.59 -9.81 -15.50
N ARG A 571 3.30 -9.95 -16.81
CA ARG A 571 4.32 -9.96 -17.87
C ARG A 571 5.13 -8.66 -17.89
N LYS A 572 4.46 -7.51 -17.78
CA LYS A 572 5.12 -6.20 -17.73
C LYS A 572 6.05 -6.11 -16.52
N THR A 573 5.57 -6.51 -15.34
CA THR A 573 6.32 -6.41 -14.08
C THR A 573 7.54 -7.33 -14.06
N THR A 574 7.46 -8.49 -14.71
CA THR A 574 8.56 -9.47 -14.78
C THR A 574 9.55 -9.17 -15.91
N LEU A 575 9.08 -9.01 -17.15
CA LEU A 575 9.93 -8.85 -18.34
C LEU A 575 10.72 -7.54 -18.30
N GLU A 576 10.14 -6.43 -17.82
CA GLU A 576 10.87 -5.16 -17.67
C GLU A 576 12.02 -5.24 -16.65
N ARG A 577 12.01 -6.27 -15.78
CA ARG A 577 13.05 -6.54 -14.77
C ARG A 577 13.99 -7.70 -15.17
N GLY A 578 13.85 -8.24 -16.38
CA GLY A 578 14.68 -9.34 -16.89
C GLY A 578 14.34 -10.70 -16.28
N HIS A 579 13.15 -10.88 -15.72
CA HIS A 579 12.70 -12.14 -15.15
C HIS A 579 11.84 -12.95 -16.13
N ASP A 580 12.10 -14.25 -16.20
CA ASP A 580 11.28 -15.23 -16.94
C ASP A 580 10.23 -15.85 -16.01
N THR A 581 8.94 -15.63 -16.29
CA THR A 581 7.81 -16.07 -15.46
C THR A 581 7.74 -17.58 -15.27
N ARG A 582 8.34 -18.37 -16.17
CA ARG A 582 8.37 -19.84 -16.07
C ARG A 582 9.20 -20.35 -14.90
N ASN A 583 10.13 -19.52 -14.40
CA ASN A 583 10.99 -19.83 -13.25
C ASN A 583 10.38 -19.37 -11.91
N PHE A 584 9.12 -18.90 -11.93
CA PHE A 584 8.43 -18.38 -10.74
C PHE A 584 7.19 -19.20 -10.45
N THR A 585 6.96 -19.42 -9.16
CA THR A 585 5.65 -19.87 -8.65
C THR A 585 4.77 -18.64 -8.41
N MET A 586 3.52 -18.66 -8.87
CA MET A 586 2.58 -17.58 -8.62
C MET A 586 1.85 -17.81 -7.29
N MET A 587 1.92 -16.87 -6.36
CA MET A 587 1.12 -16.91 -5.12
C MET A 587 -0.12 -16.03 -5.26
N ALA A 588 -1.28 -16.65 -5.35
CA ALA A 588 -2.55 -15.96 -5.56
C ALA A 588 -3.35 -15.83 -4.26
N TYR A 589 -3.53 -14.58 -3.82
CA TYR A 589 -4.28 -14.23 -2.63
C TYR A 589 -5.20 -13.03 -2.89
N GLY A 590 -5.89 -12.57 -1.84
CA GLY A 590 -7.00 -11.64 -1.94
C GLY A 590 -8.35 -12.36 -2.09
N GLY A 591 -9.43 -11.60 -1.96
CA GLY A 591 -10.79 -12.16 -2.00
C GLY A 591 -11.16 -12.76 -3.37
N ALA A 592 -10.70 -12.15 -4.46
CA ALA A 592 -10.96 -12.59 -5.82
C ALA A 592 -9.73 -13.26 -6.48
N GLY A 593 -8.58 -13.29 -5.82
CA GLY A 593 -7.33 -13.81 -6.40
C GLY A 593 -7.50 -15.25 -6.88
N PRO A 594 -7.86 -16.18 -5.98
CA PRO A 594 -8.09 -17.57 -6.32
C PRO A 594 -9.22 -17.81 -7.34
N THR A 595 -10.17 -16.88 -7.44
CA THR A 595 -11.28 -16.95 -8.42
C THR A 595 -10.76 -16.80 -9.85
N HIS A 596 -9.67 -16.04 -10.05
CA HIS A 596 -9.13 -15.69 -11.37
C HIS A 596 -7.75 -16.31 -11.66
N ALA A 597 -7.01 -16.72 -10.63
CA ALA A 597 -5.61 -17.15 -10.74
C ALA A 597 -5.36 -18.25 -11.77
N CYS A 598 -6.25 -19.24 -11.81
CA CYS A 598 -6.14 -20.35 -12.74
C CYS A 598 -6.32 -19.95 -14.22
N SER A 599 -6.80 -18.73 -14.48
CA SER A 599 -6.93 -18.14 -15.81
C SER A 599 -5.72 -17.27 -16.15
N TYR A 600 -5.42 -16.25 -15.34
CA TYR A 600 -4.33 -15.31 -15.64
C TYR A 600 -2.93 -15.88 -15.41
N GLY A 601 -2.77 -16.90 -14.54
CA GLY A 601 -1.49 -17.52 -14.22
C GLY A 601 -0.82 -18.20 -15.42
N PRO A 602 -1.51 -19.15 -16.09
CA PRO A 602 -1.02 -19.76 -17.31
C PRO A 602 -0.82 -18.76 -18.45
N ASP A 603 -1.73 -17.78 -18.59
CA ASP A 603 -1.59 -16.71 -19.59
C ASP A 603 -0.33 -15.87 -19.35
N ALA A 604 0.03 -15.63 -18.08
CA ALA A 604 1.28 -14.96 -17.71
C ALA A 604 2.52 -15.85 -17.86
N GLY A 605 2.36 -17.16 -18.14
CA GLY A 605 3.45 -18.12 -18.31
C GLY A 605 3.94 -18.77 -17.01
N CYS A 606 3.17 -18.69 -15.91
CA CYS A 606 3.54 -19.31 -14.64
C CYS A 606 3.27 -20.82 -14.69
N ALA A 607 4.27 -21.63 -14.31
CA ALA A 607 4.17 -23.10 -14.34
C ALA A 607 3.31 -23.64 -13.18
N GLU A 608 3.41 -23.01 -12.01
CA GLU A 608 2.72 -23.41 -10.78
C GLU A 608 2.01 -22.20 -10.16
N ILE A 609 0.84 -22.46 -9.58
CA ILE A 609 0.08 -21.51 -8.78
C ILE A 609 -0.08 -22.08 -7.37
N VAL A 610 0.13 -21.25 -6.36
CA VAL A 610 -0.11 -21.57 -4.95
C VAL A 610 -1.16 -20.62 -4.43
N ILE A 611 -2.21 -21.18 -3.86
CA ILE A 611 -3.25 -20.44 -3.15
C ILE A 611 -3.04 -20.68 -1.65
N PRO A 612 -2.58 -19.67 -0.89
CA PRO A 612 -2.38 -19.82 0.55
C PRO A 612 -3.69 -20.21 1.25
N ALA A 613 -3.59 -20.95 2.36
CA ALA A 613 -4.75 -21.38 3.15
C ALA A 613 -5.54 -20.17 3.71
N VAL A 614 -4.81 -19.07 3.96
CA VAL A 614 -5.33 -17.78 4.42
C VAL A 614 -5.45 -16.75 3.29
N ALA A 615 -5.53 -17.18 2.02
CA ALA A 615 -5.54 -16.31 0.84
C ALA A 615 -6.47 -15.10 0.97
N THR A 616 -7.64 -15.29 1.57
CA THR A 616 -8.70 -14.26 1.68
C THR A 616 -8.34 -13.08 2.58
N VAL A 617 -7.39 -13.30 3.52
CA VAL A 617 -6.92 -12.35 4.54
C VAL A 617 -5.39 -12.30 4.58
N HIS A 618 -4.74 -12.67 3.48
CA HIS A 618 -3.28 -12.88 3.42
C HIS A 618 -2.48 -11.62 3.80
N SER A 619 -2.99 -10.43 3.49
CA SER A 619 -2.37 -9.16 3.89
C SER A 619 -2.38 -8.97 5.41
N ALA A 620 -3.50 -9.26 6.09
CA ALA A 620 -3.57 -9.25 7.55
C ALA A 620 -2.71 -10.35 8.17
N TYR A 621 -2.65 -11.54 7.58
CA TYR A 621 -1.74 -12.60 8.01
C TYR A 621 -0.27 -12.14 7.89
N GLY A 622 0.11 -11.59 6.74
CA GLY A 622 1.42 -11.00 6.50
C GLY A 622 1.78 -9.95 7.54
N ALA A 623 0.83 -9.09 7.91
CA ALA A 623 1.01 -8.09 8.96
C ALA A 623 1.31 -8.74 10.33
N ALA A 624 0.63 -9.84 10.68
CA ALA A 624 0.86 -10.56 11.94
C ALA A 624 2.29 -11.14 12.04
N VAL A 625 2.83 -11.60 10.91
CA VAL A 625 4.14 -12.27 10.84
C VAL A 625 5.29 -11.34 10.42
N THR A 626 5.00 -10.05 10.18
CA THR A 626 5.97 -9.03 9.78
C THR A 626 6.88 -8.64 10.95
N ASP A 627 8.18 -8.50 10.68
CA ASP A 627 9.16 -8.01 11.63
C ASP A 627 9.01 -6.49 11.85
N ILE A 628 9.38 -6.00 13.05
CA ILE A 628 9.52 -4.55 13.28
C ILE A 628 10.71 -4.08 12.43
N ARG A 629 10.53 -3.03 11.62
CA ARG A 629 11.60 -2.55 10.74
C ARG A 629 11.57 -1.02 10.61
N PHE A 630 12.70 -0.40 10.95
CA PHE A 630 12.97 1.00 10.70
C PHE A 630 14.06 1.14 9.65
N SER A 631 13.75 1.83 8.55
CA SER A 631 14.69 2.05 7.44
C SER A 631 15.31 3.43 7.55
N LEU A 632 16.50 3.49 8.13
CA LEU A 632 17.26 4.74 8.29
C LEU A 632 18.06 5.02 7.01
N ARG A 633 18.12 6.29 6.63
CA ARG A 633 18.79 6.74 5.41
C ARG A 633 19.57 8.02 5.68
N TYR A 634 20.73 8.11 5.05
CA TYR A 634 21.58 9.30 5.07
C TYR A 634 22.22 9.49 3.71
N SER A 635 22.42 10.74 3.30
CA SER A 635 23.02 11.08 1.99
C SER A 635 24.28 11.89 2.19
N ASP A 636 25.40 11.32 1.71
CA ASP A 636 26.71 11.97 1.71
C ASP A 636 27.51 11.49 0.49
N PRO A 637 27.41 12.22 -0.63
CA PRO A 637 28.12 11.86 -1.85
C PRO A 637 29.64 11.83 -1.66
N VAL A 638 30.27 10.67 -1.81
CA VAL A 638 31.73 10.48 -1.74
C VAL A 638 32.22 9.65 -2.91
N VAL A 639 33.43 9.96 -3.39
CA VAL A 639 34.09 9.21 -4.46
C VAL A 639 35.08 8.23 -3.85
N LEU A 640 35.06 6.97 -4.30
CA LEU A 640 36.05 5.98 -3.88
C LEU A 640 37.43 6.30 -4.47
N PRO A 641 38.53 6.05 -3.74
CA PRO A 641 38.58 5.50 -2.38
C PRO A 641 38.23 6.54 -1.30
N VAL A 642 37.62 6.08 -0.20
CA VAL A 642 37.23 6.88 0.97
C VAL A 642 37.84 6.30 2.23
N PRO A 643 38.18 7.09 3.28
CA PRO A 643 38.64 6.54 4.55
C PRO A 643 37.57 5.60 5.17
N PRO A 644 37.91 4.35 5.57
CA PRO A 644 36.94 3.42 6.16
C PRO A 644 36.23 3.98 7.41
N ALA A 645 36.97 4.73 8.24
CA ALA A 645 36.44 5.36 9.44
C ALA A 645 35.29 6.34 9.15
N HIS A 646 35.26 6.98 7.97
CA HIS A 646 34.17 7.86 7.56
C HIS A 646 32.88 7.07 7.35
N LEU A 647 32.94 5.98 6.57
CA LEU A 647 31.78 5.13 6.30
C LEU A 647 31.30 4.40 7.55
N GLU A 648 32.22 3.87 8.36
CA GLU A 648 31.85 3.21 9.62
C GLU A 648 31.17 4.17 10.59
N GLY A 649 31.61 5.43 10.66
CA GLY A 649 30.96 6.46 11.48
C GLY A 649 29.51 6.75 11.05
N ILE A 650 29.25 6.77 9.74
CA ILE A 650 27.89 6.92 9.18
C ILE A 650 27.00 5.74 9.63
N TYR A 651 27.46 4.51 9.45
CA TYR A 651 26.69 3.32 9.82
C TYR A 651 26.48 3.21 11.33
N ALA A 652 27.51 3.44 12.14
CA ALA A 652 27.42 3.38 13.59
C ALA A 652 26.39 4.38 14.15
N THR A 653 26.32 5.59 13.55
CA THR A 653 25.31 6.60 13.93
C THR A 653 23.89 6.10 13.62
N MET A 654 23.67 5.57 12.41
CA MET A 654 22.36 5.04 12.03
C MET A 654 21.97 3.79 12.85
N GLU A 655 22.90 2.91 13.17
CA GLU A 655 22.64 1.73 14.01
C GLU A 655 22.28 2.13 15.45
N ALA A 656 22.93 3.16 16.01
CA ALA A 656 22.56 3.69 17.32
C ALA A 656 21.14 4.28 17.32
N GLU A 657 20.78 5.04 16.29
CA GLU A 657 19.43 5.58 16.11
C GLU A 657 18.40 4.46 15.93
N GLY A 658 18.68 3.48 15.07
CA GLY A 658 17.83 2.30 14.88
C GLY A 658 17.67 1.45 16.13
N GLY A 659 18.73 1.29 16.91
CA GLY A 659 18.69 0.61 18.21
C GLY A 659 17.80 1.32 19.22
N ALA A 660 17.79 2.65 19.24
CA ALA A 660 16.90 3.45 20.08
C ALA A 660 15.43 3.30 19.64
N LEU A 661 15.14 3.31 18.34
CA LEU A 661 13.79 3.08 17.80
C LEU A 661 13.28 1.68 18.13
N LEU A 662 14.13 0.66 17.98
CA LEU A 662 13.80 -0.72 18.36
C LEU A 662 13.58 -0.87 19.86
N ALA A 663 14.35 -0.15 20.69
CA ALA A 663 14.15 -0.12 22.14
C ALA A 663 12.80 0.50 22.54
N ASP A 664 12.45 1.63 21.92
CA ASP A 664 11.15 2.29 22.14
C ASP A 664 9.97 1.43 21.65
N ALA A 665 10.20 0.53 20.70
CA ALA A 665 9.26 -0.50 20.26
C ALA A 665 9.29 -1.80 21.12
N ASP A 666 9.94 -1.78 22.29
CA ASP A 666 10.08 -2.90 23.23
C ASP A 666 10.78 -4.16 22.66
N VAL A 667 11.64 -4.00 21.66
CA VAL A 667 12.43 -5.09 21.09
C VAL A 667 13.67 -5.36 21.95
N ARG A 668 13.86 -6.61 22.38
CA ARG A 668 15.04 -7.03 23.17
C ARG A 668 16.30 -7.04 22.30
N ASP A 669 17.46 -6.71 22.87
CA ASP A 669 18.74 -6.67 22.15
C ASP A 669 19.06 -7.95 21.36
N ALA A 670 18.77 -9.13 21.94
CA ALA A 670 19.01 -10.41 21.29
C ALA A 670 18.21 -10.62 19.99
N ASP A 671 17.09 -9.92 19.84
CA ASP A 671 16.18 -10.00 18.69
C ASP A 671 16.45 -8.89 17.66
N ARG A 672 17.37 -7.96 17.93
CA ARG A 672 17.73 -6.86 17.03
C ARG A 672 18.73 -7.32 15.97
N ARG A 673 18.52 -6.89 14.73
CA ARG A 673 19.41 -7.13 13.58
C ARG A 673 19.53 -5.84 12.78
N TYR A 674 20.69 -5.65 12.14
CA TYR A 674 20.97 -4.47 11.32
C TYR A 674 21.45 -4.94 9.95
N GLU A 675 20.80 -4.47 8.90
CA GLU A 675 21.19 -4.73 7.52
C GLU A 675 21.67 -3.42 6.89
N ARG A 676 22.98 -3.34 6.61
CA ARG A 676 23.61 -2.17 6.01
C ARG A 676 23.53 -2.24 4.48
N TRP A 677 23.32 -1.10 3.84
CA TRP A 677 23.37 -0.97 2.38
C TRP A 677 23.90 0.39 1.94
N VAL A 678 24.34 0.47 0.69
CA VAL A 678 24.79 1.70 0.05
C VAL A 678 24.28 1.76 -1.39
N GLU A 679 23.88 2.95 -1.81
CA GLU A 679 23.57 3.27 -3.19
C GLU A 679 24.80 3.90 -3.85
N ALA A 680 25.26 3.27 -4.92
CA ALA A 680 26.44 3.67 -5.66
C ALA A 680 26.11 3.92 -7.14
N ARG A 681 26.95 4.69 -7.82
CA ARG A 681 26.88 4.94 -9.27
C ARG A 681 28.28 5.17 -9.84
N TYR A 682 28.43 5.04 -11.16
CA TYR A 682 29.64 5.57 -11.79
C TYR A 682 29.59 7.09 -11.82
N ARG A 683 30.75 7.76 -11.71
CA ARG A 683 30.78 9.22 -11.77
C ARG A 683 30.11 9.74 -13.05
N ARG A 684 29.45 10.89 -12.92
CA ARG A 684 28.62 11.56 -13.96
C ARG A 684 27.31 10.86 -14.29
N GLN A 685 27.01 9.70 -13.72
CA GLN A 685 25.67 9.14 -13.79
C GLN A 685 24.73 9.87 -12.83
N VAL A 686 23.44 9.73 -13.08
CA VAL A 686 22.38 10.33 -12.24
C VAL A 686 21.73 9.28 -11.35
N HIS A 687 21.47 8.09 -11.89
CA HIS A 687 20.81 6.98 -11.17
C HIS A 687 21.79 6.15 -10.36
N THR A 688 21.31 5.60 -9.26
CA THR A 688 22.07 4.76 -8.33
C THR A 688 21.64 3.29 -8.40
N VAL A 689 22.54 2.41 -7.96
CA VAL A 689 22.31 0.98 -7.75
C VAL A 689 22.57 0.70 -6.27
N ARG A 690 21.59 0.11 -5.59
CA ARG A 690 21.71 -0.31 -4.18
C ARG A 690 22.47 -1.63 -4.11
N VAL A 691 23.47 -1.70 -3.24
CA VAL A 691 24.19 -2.92 -2.89
C VAL A 691 24.28 -3.09 -1.38
N ALA A 692 24.40 -4.34 -0.92
CA ALA A 692 24.63 -4.63 0.48
C ALA A 692 25.98 -4.08 0.94
N ALA A 693 26.03 -3.57 2.15
CA ALA A 693 27.26 -3.16 2.82
C ALA A 693 27.58 -4.15 3.95
N PRO A 694 28.87 -4.43 4.21
CA PRO A 694 29.28 -5.36 5.25
C PRO A 694 29.02 -4.78 6.65
N ALA A 695 28.89 -5.68 7.63
CA ALA A 695 28.64 -5.34 9.03
C ALA A 695 29.76 -4.51 9.70
N HIS A 696 30.94 -4.46 9.09
CA HIS A 696 32.04 -3.59 9.49
C HIS A 696 32.75 -3.09 8.23
N VAL A 697 33.13 -1.82 8.21
CA VAL A 697 33.85 -1.19 7.10
C VAL A 697 35.32 -0.92 7.46
N ASP A 698 36.19 -1.58 6.71
CA ASP A 698 37.64 -1.48 6.68
C ASP A 698 38.12 -1.29 5.21
N ALA A 699 39.42 -1.29 4.97
CA ALA A 699 39.95 -1.10 3.61
C ALA A 699 39.54 -2.23 2.64
N ALA A 700 39.57 -3.49 3.08
CA ALA A 700 39.26 -4.64 2.24
C ALA A 700 37.77 -4.72 1.87
N THR A 701 36.91 -4.33 2.80
CA THR A 701 35.46 -4.30 2.59
C THR A 701 34.99 -3.16 1.72
N ILE A 702 35.73 -2.04 1.61
CA ILE A 702 35.47 -1.00 0.61
C ILE A 702 35.64 -1.57 -0.80
N ASP A 703 36.69 -2.34 -1.04
CA ASP A 703 36.91 -3.00 -2.33
C ASP A 703 35.78 -4.00 -2.62
N ALA A 704 35.32 -4.75 -1.60
CA ALA A 704 34.18 -5.65 -1.74
C ALA A 704 32.87 -4.93 -2.10
N ILE A 705 32.62 -3.74 -1.55
CA ILE A 705 31.48 -2.88 -1.93
C ILE A 705 31.60 -2.48 -3.41
N ALA A 706 32.78 -2.05 -3.85
CA ALA A 706 33.02 -1.64 -5.23
C ALA A 706 32.80 -2.80 -6.22
N GLU A 707 33.31 -4.00 -5.90
CA GLU A 707 33.08 -5.20 -6.70
C GLU A 707 31.60 -5.61 -6.72
N SER A 708 30.92 -5.54 -5.57
CA SER A 708 29.50 -5.83 -5.48
C SER A 708 28.67 -4.88 -6.34
N PHE A 709 29.01 -3.60 -6.33
CA PHE A 709 28.40 -2.61 -7.21
C PHE A 709 28.63 -2.95 -8.68
N HIS A 710 29.85 -3.29 -9.09
CA HIS A 710 30.15 -3.63 -10.47
C HIS A 710 29.31 -4.83 -10.95
N ARG A 711 29.29 -5.92 -10.16
CA ARG A 711 28.49 -7.12 -10.48
C ARG A 711 27.00 -6.81 -10.57
N GLU A 712 26.45 -6.08 -9.61
CA GLU A 712 25.02 -5.77 -9.60
C GLU A 712 24.63 -4.82 -10.75
N TYR A 713 25.49 -3.86 -11.06
CA TYR A 713 25.30 -2.98 -12.20
C TYR A 713 25.25 -3.79 -13.51
N GLU A 714 26.22 -4.67 -13.75
CA GLU A 714 26.25 -5.49 -14.96
C GLU A 714 25.12 -6.53 -15.01
N ARG A 715 24.65 -7.03 -13.86
CA ARG A 715 23.46 -7.88 -13.79
C ARG A 715 22.21 -7.12 -14.26
N LEU A 716 22.08 -5.85 -13.89
CA LEU A 716 20.92 -5.01 -14.23
C LEU A 716 20.95 -4.48 -15.68
N PHE A 717 22.14 -4.13 -16.19
CA PHE A 717 22.28 -3.41 -17.46
C PHE A 717 22.99 -4.21 -18.56
N GLY A 718 23.54 -5.38 -18.24
CA GLY A 718 24.29 -6.25 -19.16
C GLY A 718 25.79 -6.28 -18.86
N VAL A 719 26.39 -7.45 -19.08
CA VAL A 719 27.84 -7.66 -18.93
C VAL A 719 28.62 -6.71 -19.84
N GLY A 720 29.66 -6.07 -19.32
CA GLY A 720 30.50 -5.11 -20.05
C GLY A 720 29.95 -3.68 -20.11
N THR A 721 28.80 -3.40 -19.49
CA THR A 721 28.25 -2.03 -19.42
C THR A 721 28.81 -1.20 -18.27
N GLY A 722 29.60 -1.81 -17.38
CA GLY A 722 30.23 -1.12 -16.26
C GLY A 722 31.32 -0.14 -16.71
N LEU A 723 31.27 1.10 -16.21
CA LEU A 723 32.26 2.14 -16.48
C LEU A 723 33.31 2.23 -15.36
N ALA A 724 34.00 1.13 -15.06
CA ALA A 724 34.94 1.06 -13.93
C ALA A 724 35.97 2.21 -13.90
N ASN A 725 36.47 2.62 -15.07
CA ASN A 725 37.44 3.72 -15.21
C ASN A 725 36.87 5.12 -14.90
N ALA A 726 35.54 5.28 -14.86
CA ALA A 726 34.93 6.55 -14.46
C ALA A 726 35.04 6.80 -12.95
N GLY A 727 35.34 5.77 -12.15
CA GLY A 727 35.29 5.81 -10.69
C GLY A 727 33.87 5.64 -10.15
N ILE A 728 33.80 5.20 -8.90
CA ILE A 728 32.53 4.91 -8.19
C ILE A 728 32.26 6.04 -7.20
N GLU A 729 31.01 6.51 -7.20
CA GLU A 729 30.49 7.49 -6.26
C GLU A 729 29.42 6.81 -5.40
N LEU A 730 29.60 6.82 -4.07
CA LEU A 730 28.61 6.40 -3.09
C LEU A 730 27.73 7.61 -2.76
N ILE A 731 26.41 7.45 -2.74
CA ILE A 731 25.46 8.58 -2.65
C ILE A 731 24.63 8.51 -1.38
N ASN A 732 23.88 7.42 -1.20
CA ASN A 732 22.98 7.22 -0.08
C ASN A 732 23.40 5.97 0.69
N TYR A 733 23.37 6.06 2.01
CA TYR A 733 23.66 4.97 2.94
C TYR A 733 22.37 4.65 3.68
N GLY A 734 22.20 3.39 4.05
CA GLY A 734 21.09 3.04 4.91
C GLY A 734 21.35 1.84 5.79
N VAL A 735 20.56 1.81 6.86
CA VAL A 735 20.49 0.72 7.84
C VAL A 735 19.02 0.36 7.98
N ASP A 736 18.69 -0.87 7.64
CA ASP A 736 17.41 -1.46 8.03
C ASP A 736 17.59 -2.08 9.43
N ALA A 737 17.08 -1.40 10.45
CA ALA A 737 17.07 -1.86 11.83
C ALA A 737 15.84 -2.73 12.08
N ILE A 738 16.05 -4.01 12.35
CA ILE A 738 15.04 -5.06 12.33
C ILE A 738 14.90 -5.68 13.72
N GLY A 739 13.69 -5.70 14.25
CA GLY A 739 13.31 -6.47 15.43
C GLY A 739 12.62 -7.76 15.02
N ARG A 740 13.32 -8.88 15.19
CA ARG A 740 12.78 -10.19 14.80
C ARG A 740 11.62 -10.59 15.68
N VAL A 741 10.54 -10.93 15.03
CA VAL A 741 9.36 -11.50 15.64
C VAL A 741 9.54 -13.01 15.76
N GLY A 742 9.26 -13.55 16.95
CA GLY A 742 9.15 -15.00 17.12
C GLY A 742 8.03 -15.56 16.25
N ARG A 743 8.38 -16.46 15.33
CA ARG A 743 7.43 -17.14 14.44
C ARG A 743 7.14 -18.52 14.98
N HIS A 744 5.87 -18.89 15.02
CA HIS A 744 5.44 -20.23 15.41
C HIS A 744 5.32 -21.10 14.16
N PRO A 745 5.63 -22.41 14.25
CA PRO A 745 5.43 -23.32 13.14
C PRO A 745 3.94 -23.31 12.76
N PRO A 746 3.61 -23.24 11.46
CA PRO A 746 2.23 -23.25 11.02
C PRO A 746 1.52 -24.55 11.41
N GLU A 747 0.22 -24.46 11.69
CA GLU A 747 -0.63 -25.62 11.98
C GLU A 747 -0.63 -26.58 10.79
N ARG A 748 -0.38 -27.88 11.06
CA ARG A 748 -0.58 -28.93 10.05
C ARG A 748 -2.03 -29.41 10.08
N ILE A 749 -2.63 -29.53 8.91
CA ILE A 749 -4.00 -30.05 8.80
C ILE A 749 -4.00 -31.58 8.84
N ALA A 750 -5.16 -32.17 9.14
CA ALA A 750 -5.31 -33.61 9.13
C ALA A 750 -5.14 -34.18 7.70
N PRO A 751 -4.56 -35.39 7.54
CA PRO A 751 -4.52 -36.07 6.25
C PRO A 751 -5.90 -36.27 5.64
N ALA A 752 -5.98 -36.27 4.31
CA ALA A 752 -7.22 -36.56 3.60
C ALA A 752 -7.75 -37.95 3.95
N ALA A 753 -9.03 -38.03 4.32
CA ALA A 753 -9.73 -39.29 4.59
C ALA A 753 -10.22 -39.95 3.28
N GLY A 754 -9.29 -40.23 2.36
CA GLY A 754 -9.57 -40.78 1.03
C GLY A 754 -9.83 -39.72 -0.04
N ALA A 755 -10.44 -40.12 -1.16
CA ALA A 755 -10.71 -39.23 -2.28
C ALA A 755 -11.67 -38.10 -1.87
N PRO A 756 -11.41 -36.84 -2.25
CA PRO A 756 -12.26 -35.71 -1.91
C PRO A 756 -13.65 -35.90 -2.52
N ARG A 757 -14.68 -35.75 -1.70
CA ARG A 757 -16.07 -35.87 -2.13
C ARG A 757 -16.65 -34.48 -2.37
N SER A 758 -17.22 -34.26 -3.56
CA SER A 758 -17.94 -33.02 -3.83
C SER A 758 -19.16 -32.91 -2.90
N ARG A 759 -19.35 -31.71 -2.33
CA ARG A 759 -20.51 -31.38 -1.49
C ARG A 759 -21.77 -31.27 -2.35
N THR A 760 -21.62 -30.70 -3.54
CA THR A 760 -22.70 -30.54 -4.52
C THR A 760 -22.11 -30.45 -5.93
N THR A 761 -22.97 -30.32 -6.93
CA THR A 761 -22.62 -30.00 -8.32
C THR A 761 -23.35 -28.71 -8.71
N ARG A 762 -22.68 -27.83 -9.45
CA ARG A 762 -23.25 -26.57 -9.95
C ARG A 762 -22.95 -26.41 -11.43
N LYS A 763 -23.90 -25.86 -12.20
CA LYS A 763 -23.64 -25.42 -13.57
C LYS A 763 -22.67 -24.25 -13.54
N ALA A 764 -21.48 -24.42 -14.09
CA ALA A 764 -20.47 -23.37 -14.22
C ALA A 764 -19.90 -23.35 -15.64
N TRP A 765 -19.46 -22.17 -16.08
CA TRP A 765 -18.95 -21.97 -17.43
C TRP A 765 -17.65 -22.75 -17.66
N CYS A 766 -17.60 -23.48 -18.78
CA CYS A 766 -16.38 -24.11 -19.26
C CYS A 766 -15.94 -23.42 -20.55
N GLY A 767 -14.82 -22.70 -20.48
CA GLY A 767 -14.31 -21.92 -21.62
C GLY A 767 -14.01 -22.76 -22.86
N ILE A 768 -13.57 -24.01 -22.69
CA ILE A 768 -13.30 -24.94 -23.80
C ILE A 768 -14.59 -25.45 -24.44
N ALA A 769 -15.59 -25.76 -23.62
CA ALA A 769 -16.88 -26.25 -24.11
C ALA A 769 -17.77 -25.12 -24.66
N GLY A 770 -17.48 -23.86 -24.30
CA GLY A 770 -18.29 -22.70 -24.68
C GLY A 770 -19.70 -22.73 -24.09
N THR A 771 -19.90 -23.42 -22.97
CA THR A 771 -21.22 -23.59 -22.34
C THR A 771 -21.08 -23.89 -20.84
N LEU A 772 -22.21 -23.90 -20.13
CA LEU A 772 -22.29 -24.32 -18.73
C LEU A 772 -22.24 -25.85 -18.62
N VAL A 773 -21.34 -26.36 -17.78
CA VAL A 773 -21.18 -27.80 -17.50
C VAL A 773 -21.41 -28.10 -16.04
N ASP A 774 -21.79 -29.34 -15.73
CA ASP A 774 -21.92 -29.82 -14.36
C ASP A 774 -20.54 -29.88 -13.71
N THR A 775 -20.29 -28.96 -12.78
CA THR A 775 -18.99 -28.75 -12.15
C THR A 775 -19.07 -29.17 -10.67
N PRO A 776 -18.23 -30.12 -10.21
CA PRO A 776 -18.19 -30.50 -8.80
C PRO A 776 -17.75 -29.33 -7.92
N VAL A 777 -18.43 -29.17 -6.79
CA VAL A 777 -18.15 -28.13 -5.80
C VAL A 777 -17.69 -28.78 -4.50
N TYR A 778 -16.47 -28.47 -4.07
CA TYR A 778 -15.87 -28.93 -2.84
C TYR A 778 -15.97 -27.86 -1.75
N ASP A 779 -16.08 -28.30 -0.49
CA ASP A 779 -16.01 -27.41 0.67
C ASP A 779 -14.57 -27.38 1.17
N GLY A 780 -13.86 -26.28 0.93
CA GLY A 780 -12.42 -26.15 1.17
C GLY A 780 -11.97 -26.58 2.57
N PRO A 781 -12.64 -26.15 3.66
CA PRO A 781 -12.29 -26.55 5.03
C PRO A 781 -12.38 -28.05 5.33
N THR A 782 -13.04 -28.83 4.47
CA THR A 782 -13.16 -30.29 4.62
C THR A 782 -12.05 -31.08 3.93
N LEU A 783 -11.23 -30.41 3.11
CA LEU A 783 -10.13 -31.03 2.40
C LEU A 783 -8.95 -31.27 3.35
N GLY A 784 -8.48 -32.51 3.42
CA GLY A 784 -7.28 -32.85 4.19
C GLY A 784 -6.01 -32.80 3.36
N ALA A 785 -4.86 -32.88 4.02
CA ALA A 785 -3.55 -32.91 3.38
C ALA A 785 -3.44 -34.09 2.40
N GLY A 786 -2.88 -33.83 1.21
CA GLY A 786 -2.77 -34.80 0.13
C GLY A 786 -4.03 -35.00 -0.70
N ALA A 787 -5.12 -34.26 -0.46
CA ALA A 787 -6.28 -34.30 -1.33
C ALA A 787 -5.93 -33.81 -2.73
N GLU A 788 -6.33 -34.57 -3.75
CA GLU A 788 -6.09 -34.28 -5.17
C GLU A 788 -7.40 -34.30 -5.95
N PHE A 789 -7.53 -33.37 -6.91
CA PHE A 789 -8.69 -33.31 -7.79
C PHE A 789 -8.36 -32.53 -9.07
N ALA A 790 -9.06 -32.88 -10.16
CA ALA A 790 -8.87 -32.29 -11.48
C ALA A 790 -10.00 -31.29 -11.81
N GLY A 791 -9.66 -30.29 -12.61
CA GLY A 791 -10.63 -29.37 -13.18
C GLY A 791 -11.42 -29.99 -14.35
N PRO A 792 -12.64 -29.49 -14.65
CA PRO A 792 -13.27 -28.32 -14.04
C PRO A 792 -13.79 -28.63 -12.63
N ALA A 793 -13.49 -27.75 -11.67
CA ALA A 793 -13.92 -27.89 -10.29
C ALA A 793 -13.96 -26.53 -9.58
N VAL A 794 -14.82 -26.42 -8.57
CA VAL A 794 -14.88 -25.23 -7.71
C VAL A 794 -14.62 -25.63 -6.27
N ILE A 795 -13.74 -24.89 -5.58
CA ILE A 795 -13.50 -25.04 -4.14
C ILE A 795 -14.00 -23.79 -3.45
N GLU A 796 -15.02 -23.94 -2.61
CA GLU A 796 -15.54 -22.84 -1.82
C GLU A 796 -14.78 -22.76 -0.50
N GLN A 797 -14.12 -21.63 -0.26
CA GLN A 797 -13.56 -21.28 1.04
C GLN A 797 -14.42 -20.19 1.69
N PRO A 798 -14.34 -19.99 3.03
CA PRO A 798 -15.19 -19.02 3.72
C PRO A 798 -15.12 -17.58 3.16
N GLY A 799 -13.98 -17.16 2.59
CA GLY A 799 -13.78 -15.80 2.08
C GLY A 799 -13.33 -15.69 0.61
N THR A 800 -13.23 -16.81 -0.11
CA THR A 800 -12.83 -16.82 -1.54
C THR A 800 -13.33 -18.10 -2.22
N THR A 801 -13.19 -18.17 -3.55
CA THR A 801 -13.55 -19.34 -4.34
C THR A 801 -12.37 -19.67 -5.26
N VAL A 802 -11.87 -20.90 -5.21
CA VAL A 802 -10.90 -21.38 -6.19
C VAL A 802 -11.64 -21.96 -7.38
N VAL A 803 -11.33 -21.48 -8.58
CA VAL A 803 -11.92 -21.98 -9.83
C VAL A 803 -10.85 -22.72 -10.61
N LEU A 804 -10.93 -24.05 -10.65
CA LEU A 804 -10.05 -24.88 -11.46
C LEU A 804 -10.65 -25.07 -12.85
N LEU A 805 -9.88 -24.72 -13.87
CA LEU A 805 -10.27 -24.88 -15.27
C LEU A 805 -9.97 -26.30 -15.76
N THR A 806 -10.64 -26.71 -16.83
CA THR A 806 -10.41 -28.00 -17.49
C THR A 806 -8.92 -28.18 -17.86
N GLY A 807 -8.34 -29.34 -17.48
CA GLY A 807 -6.94 -29.67 -17.75
C GLY A 807 -5.95 -29.22 -16.65
N GLN A 808 -6.46 -28.65 -15.56
CA GLN A 808 -5.68 -28.31 -14.37
C GLN A 808 -5.85 -29.35 -13.27
N HIS A 809 -4.82 -29.51 -12.46
CA HIS A 809 -4.78 -30.40 -11.32
C HIS A 809 -4.47 -29.60 -10.07
N ALA A 810 -5.14 -29.94 -8.96
CA ALA A 810 -4.88 -29.32 -7.67
C ALA A 810 -4.52 -30.37 -6.62
N ARG A 811 -3.60 -29.99 -5.72
CA ARG A 811 -3.20 -30.77 -4.54
C ARG A 811 -3.19 -29.87 -3.31
N VAL A 812 -3.72 -30.39 -2.20
CA VAL A 812 -3.64 -29.74 -0.88
C VAL A 812 -2.39 -30.22 -0.15
N ASP A 813 -1.56 -29.30 0.34
CA ASP A 813 -0.36 -29.62 1.12
C ASP A 813 -0.66 -29.88 2.62
N ASP A 814 0.39 -30.11 3.39
CA ASP A 814 0.29 -30.39 4.83
C ASP A 814 -0.19 -29.19 5.67
N PHE A 815 -0.19 -28.00 5.11
CA PHE A 815 -0.58 -26.74 5.74
C PHE A 815 -1.90 -26.18 5.17
N GLY A 816 -2.55 -26.92 4.27
CA GLY A 816 -3.81 -26.53 3.63
C GLY A 816 -3.68 -25.55 2.47
N HIS A 817 -2.46 -25.30 1.99
CA HIS A 817 -2.25 -24.54 0.76
C HIS A 817 -2.64 -25.39 -0.44
N ILE A 818 -3.24 -24.75 -1.45
CA ILE A 818 -3.69 -25.42 -2.67
C ILE A 818 -2.70 -25.10 -3.78
N HIS A 819 -2.03 -26.14 -4.25
CA HIS A 819 -1.12 -26.08 -5.39
C HIS A 819 -1.87 -26.43 -6.64
N VAL A 820 -1.75 -25.62 -7.70
CA VAL A 820 -2.39 -25.85 -8.98
C VAL A 820 -1.32 -25.91 -10.07
N THR A 821 -1.37 -26.99 -10.85
CA THR A 821 -0.56 -27.20 -12.04
C THR A 821 -1.46 -27.43 -13.25
N HIS A 822 -0.90 -27.30 -14.44
CA HIS A 822 -1.58 -27.59 -15.70
C HIS A 822 -0.80 -28.63 -16.50
N ALA A 823 -1.53 -29.49 -17.22
CA ALA A 823 -0.95 -30.57 -18.00
C ALA A 823 0.03 -30.00 -19.06
N GLY A 824 1.33 -30.26 -18.87
CA GLY A 824 2.43 -29.68 -19.64
C GLY A 824 3.65 -29.28 -18.80
N SER A 825 3.48 -29.09 -17.50
CA SER A 825 4.54 -28.72 -16.54
C SER A 825 5.39 -29.91 -16.04
N ASP A 826 4.86 -31.13 -16.08
CA ASP A 826 5.53 -32.37 -15.61
C ASP A 826 6.77 -32.81 -16.40
N ARG A 827 7.17 -32.07 -17.47
CA ARG A 827 8.41 -32.37 -18.20
C ARG A 827 9.68 -31.79 -17.57
N ALA A 828 9.57 -30.94 -16.54
CA ALA A 828 10.74 -30.32 -15.91
C ALA A 828 11.32 -31.13 -14.72
N GLU A 829 10.50 -31.86 -13.96
CA GLU A 829 10.99 -32.61 -12.79
C GLU A 829 11.65 -33.95 -13.14
N ALA A 830 11.42 -34.49 -14.34
CA ALA A 830 12.02 -35.76 -14.78
C ALA A 830 13.44 -35.60 -15.38
N SER A 831 13.98 -34.38 -15.53
CA SER A 831 15.33 -34.17 -16.11
C SER A 831 16.44 -33.91 -15.08
N HIS A 832 16.14 -34.00 -13.78
CA HIS A 832 17.12 -33.85 -12.71
C HIS A 832 17.18 -35.03 -11.72
N ALA A 833 16.71 -36.21 -12.15
CA ALA A 833 17.01 -37.48 -11.50
C ALA A 833 18.22 -38.17 -12.15
#